data_AF-A0A367LPH7-F1
#
_entry.id   AF-A0A367LPH7-F1
#
_cell.length_a   1.000
_cell.length_b   1.000
_cell.length_c   1.000
_cell.angle_alpha   90.00
_cell.angle_beta   90.00
_cell.angle_gamma   90.00
#
_symmetry.space_group_name_H-M   'P 1'
#
loop_
_entity.id
_entity.type
_entity.pdbx_description
1 polymer ?
#
loop_
_entity_poly.entity_id
_entity_poly.type
_entity_poly.pdbx_seq_one_letter_code
_entity_poly.pdbx_strand_id
1 'polypeptide(L)'
;RKKKKSLSSWLAGDHRQFLVDRHGTWELDPVPCMDAGDPLNWPTTKKAVNLALVSFHAMMFSFMPAAIQCAFVDIAHDLDVSVQQASYLTSLFIGILGLSALFWAPLAHTFGRRPVYLVSLAGSLVGSVGCGLSARSYGAVAFCRALTAFFVSPTGALGTAVVSDLFFHRHRGCCLGVWTVMTTVGIPLAPVVFGFVALRVGYRWIYWILAIANFVQLVLHYLFGSETRYEPATKTTATTTTTTTTTTSFPSSSASPSASASSRHHLLKKLRRIDPKPIGWYDFVRPLTFVTRWRVAIAAASFSVIFLWGSIMVNLEMPQIFPAKFGLNPQDVGLQNMAVIVGTLLGELIGGYASDRWMALGRRRLRRREKDEVVEEVEEEEEEDKGQNKDKTNLPPEFRLWLSYVGYALTIVGCTVFFLQLDKASNRWNVTPLVGVALAAVGNQMVTTVLMTYTVDCYPADATAVGAFLNFVRLTFGFVGPFWFPQMIENLGFVRCIAVPVVMISVVSVLPTMLLQSKGSHHHHHHHHHHHHHHHRLTTMTDAPNAHPRRRPTRRILAQASKWTALALLALATVLALPLLAYTRRQRLPVVAPPTHDGQKQLAVRLHPENHVRREPTVLTYNWTVTRGLRWPDGVEKMVYLVNGLFPGPTIEARSGDRIVVDVVNGLASEDVAIHWHGLRMRGHNHMDGAVGFTQCGTKPGQSFVYDFTVGRQEHGTFWWHGHDQMQRGDGLFGGLVVHRPGAVVEDEDEALLLVGDWFHRSQTDMLRWYADHGSLGNEPVPDSLLVNGRGRFDCSHAVPARPVVCSRAASLDPIFARRSSKTRVRIVNTGSVAGFSLALDGAQLQIVAVDGGCAVRDRPGRSVGVLYPGERVDVVLRWMDERDARLNIYLDDENFSGFPNEALTQNQSFRALSSPPDSLLVVEPTPLASGDHHRNLLDVKAASSSGRMPSRAKWTILFYFKTQRLSRFGNRPMGFVNHTTWTAQTPPLLSLNRSLWDDHQMVPFVPSTYPRTTVDIVINNLDDGSHPVHLHGNAFHLLSSYRADGRDGWGSYNPFASDHPPGPVNLENPVLKDTVAVPRRGHVVLRLAAENPGLWMLHCHMLVHLGTGMVAGLHVGDEFNHKGVKPWAARMCGRPSAP
;
A
#
# COMPACT_ATOMS: atom_id res chain seq x y z
N ARG A 1 -49.50 -48.26 33.21
CA ARG A 1 -50.70 -47.74 32.50
C ARG A 1 -51.19 -46.46 33.22
N LYS A 2 -50.94 -45.28 32.62
CA LYS A 2 -51.28 -43.86 33.00
C LYS A 2 -50.01 -42.99 33.14
N LYS A 3 -49.85 -42.05 32.18
CA LYS A 3 -48.79 -41.04 32.00
C LYS A 3 -47.49 -41.42 31.26
N LYS A 4 -47.63 -42.09 30.12
CA LYS A 4 -46.86 -41.75 28.88
C LYS A 4 -47.77 -42.09 27.69
N LYS A 5 -48.76 -41.22 27.45
CA LYS A 5 -49.42 -41.13 26.16
C LYS A 5 -48.56 -40.19 25.31
N SER A 6 -47.99 -40.76 24.25
CA SER A 6 -47.25 -40.11 23.17
C SER A 6 -47.81 -38.73 22.79
N LEU A 7 -46.95 -37.77 22.45
CA LEU A 7 -47.32 -36.47 21.88
C LEU A 7 -48.17 -36.60 20.58
N SER A 8 -48.30 -37.80 20.01
CA SER A 8 -49.26 -38.14 18.95
C SER A 8 -50.73 -38.26 19.42
N SER A 9 -51.05 -37.95 20.69
CA SER A 9 -52.40 -38.06 21.26
C SER A 9 -53.06 -36.73 21.63
N TRP A 10 -52.47 -35.59 21.25
CA TRP A 10 -52.93 -34.23 21.59
C TRP A 10 -53.37 -33.36 20.40
N LEU A 11 -53.23 -33.86 19.17
CA LEU A 11 -53.78 -33.17 17.99
C LEU A 11 -55.27 -33.52 17.88
N ALA A 12 -56.13 -32.50 17.95
CA ALA A 12 -57.56 -32.66 17.68
C ALA A 12 -57.76 -33.35 16.31
N GLY A 13 -58.81 -34.18 16.17
CA GLY A 13 -59.08 -34.93 14.93
C GLY A 13 -59.08 -34.03 13.68
N ASP A 14 -59.65 -32.84 13.82
CA ASP A 14 -59.71 -31.80 12.78
C ASP A 14 -58.32 -31.29 12.38
N HIS A 15 -57.38 -31.14 13.33
CA HIS A 15 -56.01 -30.73 13.03
C HIS A 15 -55.29 -31.82 12.26
N ARG A 16 -55.47 -33.08 12.64
CA ARG A 16 -54.85 -34.22 11.96
C ARG A 16 -55.35 -34.35 10.52
N GLN A 17 -56.66 -34.17 10.30
CA GLN A 17 -57.26 -34.18 8.97
C GLN A 17 -56.72 -33.01 8.12
N PHE A 18 -56.67 -31.80 8.66
CA PHE A 18 -56.06 -30.65 7.99
C PHE A 18 -54.62 -30.91 7.53
N LEU A 19 -53.78 -31.54 8.37
CA LEU A 19 -52.40 -31.85 7.99
C LEU A 19 -52.30 -32.88 6.88
N VAL A 20 -53.16 -33.91 6.89
CA VAL A 20 -53.23 -34.92 5.83
C VAL A 20 -53.72 -34.29 4.52
N ASP A 21 -54.78 -33.47 4.56
CA ASP A 21 -55.36 -32.83 3.37
C ASP A 21 -54.38 -31.80 2.76
N ARG A 22 -53.62 -31.08 3.61
CA ARG A 22 -52.71 -30.02 3.17
C ARG A 22 -51.33 -30.53 2.76
N HIS A 23 -50.75 -31.46 3.52
CA HIS A 23 -49.34 -31.88 3.40
C HIS A 23 -49.18 -33.38 3.07
N GLY A 24 -50.28 -34.12 2.93
CA GLY A 24 -50.29 -35.56 2.59
C GLY A 24 -49.86 -36.50 3.72
N THR A 25 -49.39 -35.96 4.85
CA THR A 25 -48.94 -36.73 6.02
C THR A 25 -49.17 -35.92 7.30
N TRP A 26 -49.42 -36.60 8.43
CA TRP A 26 -49.56 -35.97 9.75
C TRP A 26 -48.28 -36.04 10.59
N GLU A 27 -47.23 -36.71 10.09
CA GLU A 27 -45.91 -36.84 10.74
C GLU A 27 -44.97 -35.70 10.31
N LEU A 28 -45.30 -34.46 10.69
CA LEU A 28 -44.52 -33.27 10.37
C LEU A 28 -43.77 -32.75 11.60
N ASP A 29 -42.53 -32.29 11.39
CA ASP A 29 -41.70 -31.67 12.42
C ASP A 29 -41.03 -30.37 11.89
N PRO A 30 -41.34 -29.19 12.46
CA PRO A 30 -42.34 -28.92 13.49
C PRO A 30 -43.78 -29.03 12.95
N VAL A 31 -44.75 -29.25 13.85
CA VAL A 31 -46.18 -29.32 13.52
C VAL A 31 -46.74 -27.90 13.27
N PRO A 32 -47.28 -27.58 12.08
CA PRO A 32 -47.82 -26.25 11.79
C PRO A 32 -49.20 -26.06 12.42
N CYS A 33 -49.57 -24.82 12.74
CA CYS A 33 -50.93 -24.53 13.22
C CYS A 33 -51.95 -24.55 12.07
N MET A 34 -53.26 -24.53 12.36
CA MET A 34 -54.30 -24.53 11.31
C MET A 34 -54.49 -23.16 10.63
N ASP A 35 -53.79 -22.12 11.09
CA ASP A 35 -53.89 -20.78 10.51
C ASP A 35 -53.20 -20.70 9.14
N ALA A 36 -53.88 -20.10 8.17
CA ALA A 36 -53.31 -19.77 6.86
C ALA A 36 -52.16 -18.75 6.94
N GLY A 37 -52.08 -18.01 8.05
CA GLY A 37 -51.00 -17.08 8.39
C GLY A 37 -49.66 -17.74 8.76
N ASP A 38 -49.65 -19.02 9.15
CA ASP A 38 -48.42 -19.74 9.50
C ASP A 38 -47.50 -19.88 8.27
N PRO A 39 -46.24 -19.40 8.33
CA PRO A 39 -45.27 -19.53 7.25
C PRO A 39 -45.03 -20.98 6.80
N LEU A 40 -45.19 -21.97 7.68
CA LEU A 40 -45.08 -23.38 7.34
C LEU A 40 -46.21 -23.85 6.40
N ASN A 41 -47.35 -23.17 6.38
CA ASN A 41 -48.49 -23.50 5.51
C ASN A 41 -48.48 -22.74 4.17
N TRP A 42 -47.52 -21.84 3.93
CA TRP A 42 -47.48 -21.05 2.70
C TRP A 42 -47.21 -21.89 1.43
N PRO A 43 -47.68 -21.44 0.25
CA PRO A 43 -47.33 -22.07 -1.03
C PRO A 43 -45.82 -22.09 -1.27
N THR A 44 -45.32 -23.13 -1.93
CA THR A 44 -43.89 -23.33 -2.21
C THR A 44 -43.27 -22.15 -2.97
N THR A 45 -44.00 -21.53 -3.89
CA THR A 45 -43.58 -20.33 -4.63
C THR A 45 -43.31 -19.15 -3.70
N LYS A 46 -44.20 -18.88 -2.73
CA LYS A 46 -44.04 -17.82 -1.74
C LYS A 46 -42.85 -18.08 -0.80
N LYS A 47 -42.64 -19.34 -0.42
CA LYS A 47 -41.47 -19.76 0.38
C LYS A 47 -40.17 -19.57 -0.40
N ALA A 48 -40.14 -19.99 -1.67
CA ALA A 48 -38.98 -19.86 -2.54
C ALA A 48 -38.61 -18.38 -2.79
N VAL A 49 -39.59 -17.51 -3.05
CA VAL A 49 -39.37 -16.07 -3.23
C VAL A 49 -38.78 -15.43 -1.97
N ASN A 50 -39.33 -15.72 -0.78
CA ASN A 50 -38.77 -15.19 0.47
C ASN A 50 -37.35 -15.72 0.74
N LEU A 51 -37.10 -17.01 0.47
CA LEU A 51 -35.77 -17.59 0.60
C LEU A 51 -34.77 -16.92 -0.35
N ALA A 52 -35.15 -16.68 -1.62
CA ALA A 52 -34.29 -16.03 -2.61
C ALA A 52 -33.94 -14.59 -2.21
N LEU A 53 -34.94 -13.82 -1.76
CA LEU A 53 -34.74 -12.45 -1.27
C LEU A 53 -33.75 -12.38 -0.09
N VAL A 54 -33.97 -13.23 0.91
CA VAL A 54 -33.12 -13.29 2.11
C VAL A 54 -31.72 -13.79 1.78
N SER A 55 -31.59 -14.79 0.90
CA SER A 55 -30.30 -15.34 0.50
C SER A 55 -29.47 -14.35 -0.33
N PHE A 56 -30.10 -13.63 -1.26
CA PHE A 56 -29.42 -12.58 -2.04
C PHE A 56 -28.99 -11.39 -1.17
N HIS A 57 -29.82 -10.98 -0.22
CA HIS A 57 -29.46 -9.93 0.72
C HIS A 57 -28.33 -10.42 1.68
N ALA A 58 -28.32 -11.69 2.06
CA ALA A 58 -27.21 -12.30 2.79
C ALA A 58 -25.92 -12.45 1.97
N MET A 59 -26.00 -12.53 0.64
CA MET A 59 -24.83 -12.37 -0.23
C MET A 59 -24.29 -10.95 -0.17
N MET A 60 -25.15 -9.93 -0.19
CA MET A 60 -24.70 -8.52 -0.11
C MET A 60 -23.94 -8.20 1.16
N PHE A 61 -24.32 -8.82 2.28
CA PHE A 61 -23.62 -8.70 3.55
C PHE A 61 -22.12 -8.93 3.45
N SER A 62 -21.68 -9.89 2.65
CA SER A 62 -20.26 -10.20 2.45
C SER A 62 -19.69 -9.65 1.14
N PHE A 63 -20.53 -9.39 0.14
CA PHE A 63 -20.15 -8.80 -1.14
C PHE A 63 -19.77 -7.31 -1.02
N MET A 64 -20.54 -6.52 -0.26
CA MET A 64 -20.28 -5.08 -0.09
C MET A 64 -18.93 -4.73 0.55
N PRO A 65 -18.45 -5.40 1.63
CA PRO A 65 -17.12 -5.12 2.16
C PRO A 65 -16.03 -5.45 1.12
N ALA A 66 -16.17 -6.56 0.39
CA ALA A 66 -15.19 -7.02 -0.58
C ALA A 66 -15.16 -6.22 -1.89
N ALA A 67 -16.19 -5.44 -2.18
CA ALA A 67 -16.39 -4.76 -3.46
C ALA A 67 -15.23 -3.85 -3.89
N ILE A 68 -14.47 -3.30 -2.93
CA ILE A 68 -13.38 -2.35 -3.20
C ILE A 68 -11.99 -2.99 -3.24
N GLN A 69 -11.88 -4.30 -2.99
CA GLN A 69 -10.60 -4.97 -2.78
C GLN A 69 -9.66 -4.87 -3.99
N CYS A 70 -10.18 -5.04 -5.21
CA CYS A 70 -9.41 -4.94 -6.45
C CYS A 70 -8.94 -3.51 -6.77
N ALA A 71 -9.51 -2.49 -6.11
CA ALA A 71 -9.26 -1.08 -6.35
C ALA A 71 -8.48 -0.41 -5.19
N PHE A 72 -7.84 -1.17 -4.30
CA PHE A 72 -7.09 -0.58 -3.18
C PHE A 72 -5.99 0.38 -3.64
N VAL A 73 -5.32 0.09 -4.76
CA VAL A 73 -4.31 0.98 -5.34
C VAL A 73 -4.95 2.28 -5.86
N ASP A 74 -6.10 2.18 -6.54
CA ASP A 74 -6.82 3.35 -7.06
C ASP A 74 -7.39 4.22 -5.92
N ILE A 75 -7.89 3.59 -4.86
CA ILE A 75 -8.41 4.25 -3.67
C ILE A 75 -7.29 4.94 -2.89
N ALA A 76 -6.15 4.28 -2.75
CA ALA A 76 -4.95 4.83 -2.12
C ALA A 76 -4.49 6.09 -2.86
N HIS A 77 -4.46 6.03 -4.20
CA HIS A 77 -4.11 7.17 -5.04
C HIS A 77 -5.12 8.32 -4.98
N ASP A 78 -6.44 8.03 -4.97
CA ASP A 78 -7.45 9.10 -4.96
C ASP A 78 -7.66 9.76 -3.59
N LEU A 79 -7.50 9.00 -2.50
CA LEU A 79 -7.68 9.49 -1.12
C LEU A 79 -6.37 9.92 -0.46
N ASP A 80 -5.24 9.83 -1.16
CA ASP A 80 -3.88 10.16 -0.67
C ASP A 80 -3.52 9.40 0.62
N VAL A 81 -3.75 8.09 0.63
CA VAL A 81 -3.48 7.18 1.76
C VAL A 81 -2.67 5.98 1.31
N SER A 82 -2.01 5.26 2.22
CA SER A 82 -1.30 4.04 1.84
C SER A 82 -2.28 2.94 1.37
N VAL A 83 -1.80 2.00 0.55
CA VAL A 83 -2.60 0.83 0.12
C VAL A 83 -3.10 0.03 1.33
N GLN A 84 -2.30 -0.04 2.40
CA GLN A 84 -2.68 -0.64 3.67
C GLN A 84 -3.80 0.17 4.36
N GLN A 85 -3.74 1.50 4.36
CA GLN A 85 -4.83 2.34 4.89
C GLN A 85 -6.11 2.21 4.06
N ALA A 86 -6.01 2.05 2.74
CA ALA A 86 -7.15 1.76 1.88
C ALA A 86 -7.80 0.40 2.24
N SER A 87 -7.00 -0.62 2.57
CA SER A 87 -7.51 -1.93 3.01
C SER A 87 -8.26 -1.84 4.36
N TYR A 88 -7.90 -0.89 5.22
CA TYR A 88 -8.64 -0.63 6.47
C TYR A 88 -10.09 -0.20 6.26
N LEU A 89 -10.47 0.34 5.09
CA LEU A 89 -11.87 0.62 4.76
C LEU A 89 -12.71 -0.65 4.66
N THR A 90 -12.08 -1.77 4.31
CA THR A 90 -12.71 -3.10 4.30
C THR A 90 -12.69 -3.69 5.72
N SER A 91 -11.59 -3.55 6.45
CA SER A 91 -11.50 -4.01 7.85
C SER A 91 -12.55 -3.32 8.73
N LEU A 92 -12.66 -1.99 8.67
CA LEU A 92 -13.67 -1.20 9.39
C LEU A 92 -15.09 -1.73 9.12
N PHE A 93 -15.39 -2.01 7.84
CA PHE A 93 -16.68 -2.56 7.44
C PHE A 93 -16.92 -3.92 8.11
N ILE A 94 -15.95 -4.83 8.07
CA ILE A 94 -16.01 -6.16 8.69
C ILE A 94 -16.23 -6.07 10.22
N GLY A 95 -15.49 -5.18 10.90
CA GLY A 95 -15.62 -4.99 12.35
C GLY A 95 -17.00 -4.50 12.77
N ILE A 96 -17.56 -3.55 12.01
CA ILE A 96 -18.91 -3.04 12.27
C ILE A 96 -19.96 -4.12 12.01
N LEU A 97 -19.85 -4.90 10.92
CA LEU A 97 -20.75 -6.02 10.65
C LEU A 97 -20.84 -7.00 11.83
N GLY A 98 -19.70 -7.29 12.47
CA GLY A 98 -19.65 -8.16 13.65
C GLY A 98 -20.42 -7.58 14.83
N LEU A 99 -20.17 -6.32 15.16
CA LEU A 99 -20.82 -5.65 16.30
C LEU A 99 -22.32 -5.43 16.07
N SER A 100 -22.70 -4.97 14.89
CA SER A 100 -24.10 -4.63 14.59
C SER A 100 -25.00 -5.86 14.45
N ALA A 101 -24.46 -7.04 14.13
CA ALA A 101 -25.23 -8.29 14.12
C ALA A 101 -25.90 -8.60 15.48
N LEU A 102 -25.30 -8.18 16.60
CA LEU A 102 -25.86 -8.32 17.94
C LEU A 102 -27.05 -7.36 18.18
N PHE A 103 -27.07 -6.23 17.49
CA PHE A 103 -28.09 -5.19 17.62
C PHE A 103 -29.43 -5.56 16.98
N TRP A 104 -29.38 -6.22 15.81
CA TRP A 104 -30.59 -6.43 15.00
C TRP A 104 -31.46 -7.61 15.42
N ALA A 105 -30.90 -8.62 16.09
CA ALA A 105 -31.66 -9.80 16.49
C ALA A 105 -32.82 -9.50 17.47
N PRO A 106 -32.62 -8.73 18.57
CA PRO A 106 -33.72 -8.35 19.48
C PRO A 106 -34.80 -7.50 18.81
N LEU A 107 -34.39 -6.56 17.94
CA LEU A 107 -35.31 -5.71 17.19
C LEU A 107 -36.20 -6.51 16.24
N ALA A 108 -35.62 -7.47 15.53
CA ALA A 108 -36.35 -8.33 14.62
C ALA A 108 -37.32 -9.28 15.34
N HIS A 109 -37.03 -9.64 16.59
CA HIS A 109 -37.94 -10.42 17.43
C HIS A 109 -39.16 -9.60 17.88
N THR A 110 -38.97 -8.29 18.07
CA THR A 110 -39.99 -7.38 18.63
C THR A 110 -40.87 -6.75 17.56
N PHE A 111 -40.28 -6.30 16.45
CA PHE A 111 -40.95 -5.56 15.38
C PHE A 111 -41.22 -6.40 14.12
N GLY A 112 -40.72 -7.65 14.06
CA GLY A 112 -40.81 -8.52 12.89
C GLY A 112 -39.57 -8.48 11.98
N ARG A 113 -39.43 -9.48 11.12
CA ARG A 113 -38.28 -9.63 10.21
C ARG A 113 -38.37 -8.69 9.02
N ARG A 114 -39.57 -8.48 8.46
CA ARG A 114 -39.77 -7.69 7.23
C ARG A 114 -39.46 -6.20 7.43
N PRO A 115 -39.93 -5.51 8.49
CA PRO A 115 -39.59 -4.12 8.73
C PRO A 115 -38.08 -3.92 8.91
N VAL A 116 -37.40 -4.86 9.58
CA VAL A 116 -35.95 -4.81 9.77
C VAL A 116 -35.22 -4.91 8.43
N TYR A 117 -35.63 -5.81 7.52
CA TYR A 117 -35.02 -5.88 6.18
C TYR A 117 -35.26 -4.61 5.33
N LEU A 118 -36.43 -3.97 5.44
CA LEU A 118 -36.69 -2.73 4.72
C LEU A 118 -35.84 -1.55 5.23
N VAL A 119 -35.72 -1.41 6.56
CA VAL A 119 -34.85 -0.39 7.18
C VAL A 119 -33.38 -0.65 6.84
N SER A 120 -32.97 -1.91 6.88
CA SER A 120 -31.63 -2.38 6.49
C SER A 120 -31.27 -1.94 5.06
N LEU A 121 -32.14 -2.18 4.09
CA LEU A 121 -31.91 -1.84 2.68
C LEU A 121 -31.96 -0.34 2.42
N ALA A 122 -32.88 0.38 3.08
CA ALA A 122 -32.94 1.84 2.96
C ALA A 122 -31.68 2.51 3.55
N GLY A 123 -31.23 2.07 4.71
CA GLY A 123 -30.01 2.61 5.34
C GLY A 123 -28.74 2.24 4.59
N SER A 124 -28.62 1.02 4.07
CA SER A 124 -27.46 0.60 3.26
C SER A 124 -27.40 1.36 1.93
N LEU A 125 -28.55 1.62 1.29
CA LEU A 125 -28.67 2.49 0.11
C LEU A 125 -28.13 3.89 0.39
N VAL A 126 -28.59 4.54 1.46
CA VAL A 126 -28.14 5.89 1.84
C VAL A 126 -26.64 5.92 2.09
N GLY A 127 -26.10 4.92 2.81
CA GLY A 127 -24.66 4.82 3.03
C GLY A 127 -23.86 4.61 1.74
N SER A 128 -24.37 3.79 0.80
CA SER A 128 -23.71 3.57 -0.50
C SER A 128 -23.72 4.81 -1.39
N VAL A 129 -24.84 5.55 -1.44
CA VAL A 129 -24.91 6.85 -2.11
C VAL A 129 -23.94 7.84 -1.47
N GLY A 130 -23.89 7.86 -0.12
CA GLY A 130 -22.92 8.64 0.64
C GLY A 130 -21.47 8.32 0.26
N CYS A 131 -21.11 7.04 0.09
CA CYS A 131 -19.77 6.64 -0.37
C CYS A 131 -19.46 7.13 -1.79
N GLY A 132 -20.45 7.13 -2.68
CA GLY A 132 -20.31 7.61 -4.07
C GLY A 132 -20.20 9.13 -4.18
N LEU A 133 -20.84 9.86 -3.27
CA LEU A 133 -20.84 11.34 -3.20
C LEU A 133 -19.76 11.91 -2.27
N SER A 134 -19.16 11.09 -1.43
CA SER A 134 -18.08 11.51 -0.54
C SER A 134 -16.97 12.14 -1.38
N ALA A 135 -16.58 13.37 -1.02
CA ALA A 135 -15.41 14.04 -1.56
C ALA A 135 -14.14 13.18 -1.34
N ARG A 136 -12.97 13.63 -1.81
CA ARG A 136 -11.66 12.93 -1.63
C ARG A 136 -11.19 12.81 -0.16
N SER A 137 -12.10 12.75 0.81
CA SER A 137 -11.83 12.57 2.23
C SER A 137 -11.98 11.10 2.62
N TYR A 138 -10.89 10.50 3.08
CA TYR A 138 -10.87 9.16 3.65
C TYR A 138 -11.88 8.99 4.80
N GLY A 139 -11.98 10.00 5.68
CA GLY A 139 -12.90 9.97 6.82
C GLY A 139 -14.38 9.93 6.40
N ALA A 140 -14.75 10.68 5.36
CA ALA A 140 -16.12 10.68 4.83
C ALA A 140 -16.48 9.31 4.23
N VAL A 141 -15.60 8.74 3.40
CA VAL A 141 -15.78 7.39 2.84
C VAL A 141 -15.85 6.35 3.96
N ALA A 142 -14.96 6.42 4.95
CA ALA A 142 -14.96 5.52 6.09
C ALA A 142 -16.26 5.58 6.89
N PHE A 143 -16.79 6.79 7.16
CA PHE A 143 -18.05 7.00 7.85
C PHE A 143 -19.25 6.46 7.06
N CYS A 144 -19.34 6.75 5.76
CA CYS A 144 -20.40 6.24 4.92
C CYS A 144 -20.35 4.71 4.80
N ARG A 145 -19.15 4.13 4.69
CA ARG A 145 -18.95 2.67 4.73
C ARG A 145 -19.35 2.07 6.07
N ALA A 146 -19.04 2.73 7.17
CA ALA A 146 -19.47 2.34 8.51
C ALA A 146 -20.99 2.32 8.65
N LEU A 147 -21.66 3.36 8.13
CA LEU A 147 -23.12 3.43 8.08
C LEU A 147 -23.71 2.29 7.24
N THR A 148 -23.17 2.05 6.04
CA THR A 148 -23.57 0.94 5.18
C THR A 148 -23.40 -0.41 5.89
N ALA A 149 -22.28 -0.63 6.57
CA ALA A 149 -22.00 -1.86 7.31
C ALA A 149 -23.03 -2.10 8.42
N PHE A 150 -23.33 -1.08 9.22
CA PHE A 150 -24.33 -1.19 10.29
C PHE A 150 -25.69 -1.64 9.76
N PHE A 151 -26.15 -1.02 8.66
CA PHE A 151 -27.47 -1.30 8.11
C PHE A 151 -27.56 -2.60 7.31
N VAL A 152 -26.51 -3.07 6.61
CA VAL A 152 -26.56 -4.34 5.86
C VAL A 152 -26.44 -5.59 6.76
N SER A 153 -25.97 -5.43 7.99
CA SER A 153 -25.70 -6.53 8.93
C SER A 153 -26.85 -7.46 9.39
N PRO A 154 -28.15 -7.10 9.39
CA PRO A 154 -29.22 -7.98 9.87
C PRO A 154 -29.24 -9.33 9.17
N THR A 155 -28.93 -9.37 7.87
CA THR A 155 -28.99 -10.59 7.06
C THR A 155 -28.06 -11.70 7.54
N GLY A 156 -26.90 -11.34 8.10
CA GLY A 156 -25.97 -12.31 8.70
C GLY A 156 -26.52 -12.98 9.96
N ALA A 157 -27.43 -12.32 10.70
CA ALA A 157 -27.98 -12.81 11.95
C ALA A 157 -29.38 -13.46 11.80
N LEU A 158 -30.19 -13.01 10.84
CA LEU A 158 -31.61 -13.40 10.76
C LEU A 158 -31.88 -14.52 9.74
N GLY A 159 -30.95 -14.85 8.84
CA GLY A 159 -31.17 -15.83 7.77
C GLY A 159 -31.50 -17.23 8.25
N THR A 160 -30.79 -17.73 9.27
CA THR A 160 -31.04 -19.05 9.86
C THR A 160 -32.42 -19.15 10.52
N ALA A 161 -32.91 -18.04 11.08
CA ALA A 161 -34.25 -17.96 11.67
C ALA A 161 -35.34 -18.02 10.59
N VAL A 162 -35.20 -17.25 9.51
CA VAL A 162 -36.17 -17.25 8.40
C VAL A 162 -36.30 -18.63 7.74
N VAL A 163 -35.19 -19.34 7.54
CA VAL A 163 -35.21 -20.72 7.00
C VAL A 163 -35.94 -21.67 7.96
N SER A 164 -35.72 -21.51 9.26
CA SER A 164 -36.37 -22.33 10.30
C SER A 164 -37.88 -22.09 10.36
N ASP A 165 -38.32 -20.85 10.15
CA ASP A 165 -39.74 -20.48 10.15
C ASP A 165 -40.48 -20.97 8.88
N LEU A 166 -39.80 -21.07 7.72
CA LEU A 166 -40.43 -21.40 6.43
C LEU A 166 -40.49 -22.91 6.09
N PHE A 167 -39.52 -23.69 6.55
CA PHE A 167 -39.31 -25.08 6.08
C PHE A 167 -39.34 -26.12 7.20
N PHE A 168 -39.81 -27.33 6.90
CA PHE A 168 -39.79 -28.48 7.81
C PHE A 168 -38.38 -29.07 7.97
N HIS A 169 -38.12 -29.78 9.07
CA HIS A 169 -36.81 -30.32 9.45
C HIS A 169 -36.14 -31.15 8.33
N ARG A 170 -36.92 -31.89 7.54
CA ARG A 170 -36.42 -32.70 6.41
C ARG A 170 -35.77 -31.87 5.30
N HIS A 171 -36.22 -30.63 5.08
CA HIS A 171 -35.77 -29.77 3.98
C HIS A 171 -34.90 -28.60 4.46
N ARG A 172 -34.89 -28.31 5.77
CA ARG A 172 -34.11 -27.20 6.38
C ARG A 172 -32.63 -27.23 6.03
N GLY A 173 -31.98 -28.39 6.07
CA GLY A 173 -30.54 -28.50 5.83
C GLY A 173 -30.11 -28.00 4.44
N CYS A 174 -30.83 -28.39 3.39
CA CYS A 174 -30.56 -27.94 2.02
C CYS A 174 -30.78 -26.43 1.85
N CYS A 175 -31.90 -25.89 2.37
CA CYS A 175 -32.18 -24.45 2.31
C CYS A 175 -31.19 -23.60 3.13
N LEU A 176 -30.72 -24.13 4.26
CA LEU A 176 -29.67 -23.50 5.07
C LEU A 176 -28.32 -23.52 4.33
N GLY A 177 -28.02 -24.58 3.59
CA GLY A 177 -26.87 -24.67 2.69
C GLY A 177 -26.90 -23.59 1.61
N VAL A 178 -28.05 -23.40 0.93
CA VAL A 178 -28.22 -22.32 -0.07
C VAL A 178 -27.92 -20.94 0.52
N TRP A 179 -28.46 -20.65 1.70
CA TRP A 179 -28.17 -19.38 2.39
C TRP A 179 -26.68 -19.25 2.75
N THR A 180 -26.07 -20.32 3.28
CA THR A 180 -24.66 -20.33 3.70
C THR A 180 -23.73 -20.08 2.52
N VAL A 181 -23.96 -20.75 1.38
CA VAL A 181 -23.18 -20.51 0.13
C VAL A 181 -23.29 -19.07 -0.32
N MET A 182 -24.49 -18.50 -0.30
CA MET A 182 -24.68 -17.11 -0.72
C MET A 182 -23.89 -16.15 0.17
N THR A 183 -23.80 -16.41 1.47
CA THR A 183 -22.98 -15.59 2.38
C THR A 183 -21.47 -15.72 2.15
N THR A 184 -20.98 -16.83 1.61
CA THR A 184 -19.52 -17.04 1.42
C THR A 184 -19.05 -16.70 0.01
N VAL A 185 -19.84 -17.00 -1.02
CA VAL A 185 -19.56 -16.64 -2.43
C VAL A 185 -19.51 -15.13 -2.65
N GLY A 186 -20.24 -14.35 -1.86
CA GLY A 186 -20.24 -12.88 -1.98
C GLY A 186 -18.84 -12.26 -1.89
N ILE A 187 -17.95 -12.78 -1.03
CA ILE A 187 -16.60 -12.23 -0.82
C ILE A 187 -15.76 -12.27 -2.11
N PRO A 188 -15.52 -13.43 -2.73
CA PRO A 188 -14.69 -13.49 -3.94
C PRO A 188 -15.42 -13.07 -5.22
N LEU A 189 -16.76 -13.07 -5.24
CA LEU A 189 -17.51 -12.62 -6.40
C LEU A 189 -17.40 -11.10 -6.60
N ALA A 190 -17.29 -10.31 -5.52
CA ALA A 190 -17.26 -8.86 -5.62
C ALA A 190 -16.01 -8.33 -6.36
N PRO A 191 -14.77 -8.76 -6.04
CA PRO A 191 -13.59 -8.34 -6.77
C PRO A 191 -13.60 -8.77 -8.25
N VAL A 192 -14.20 -9.92 -8.58
CA VAL A 192 -14.35 -10.36 -9.98
C VAL A 192 -15.21 -9.38 -10.77
N VAL A 193 -16.37 -8.99 -10.22
CA VAL A 193 -17.27 -8.04 -10.89
C VAL A 193 -16.67 -6.64 -10.93
N PHE A 194 -16.16 -6.16 -9.80
CA PHE A 194 -15.73 -4.77 -9.66
C PHE A 194 -14.32 -4.50 -10.14
N GLY A 195 -13.49 -5.52 -10.39
CA GLY A 195 -12.21 -5.35 -11.08
C GLY A 195 -12.38 -4.73 -12.47
N PHE A 196 -13.38 -5.19 -13.22
CA PHE A 196 -13.74 -4.61 -14.52
C PHE A 196 -14.27 -3.17 -14.39
N VAL A 197 -15.13 -2.92 -13.39
CA VAL A 197 -15.69 -1.58 -13.16
C VAL A 197 -14.61 -0.58 -12.80
N ALA A 198 -13.71 -0.95 -11.88
CA ALA A 198 -12.60 -0.13 -11.43
C ALA A 198 -11.69 0.29 -12.59
N LEU A 199 -11.33 -0.67 -13.47
CA LEU A 199 -10.45 -0.39 -14.61
C LEU A 199 -11.12 0.41 -15.72
N ARG A 200 -12.40 0.14 -16.04
CA ARG A 200 -13.07 0.70 -17.24
C ARG A 200 -13.78 2.02 -16.99
N VAL A 201 -14.30 2.24 -15.78
CA VAL A 201 -15.16 3.39 -15.44
C VAL A 201 -14.64 4.14 -14.21
N GLY A 202 -13.93 3.45 -13.32
CA GLY A 202 -13.36 4.00 -12.09
C GLY A 202 -14.02 3.44 -10.83
N TYR A 203 -13.24 3.33 -9.75
CA TYR A 203 -13.68 2.62 -8.54
C TYR A 203 -14.88 3.28 -7.83
N ARG A 204 -15.13 4.58 -8.02
CA ARG A 204 -16.30 5.24 -7.40
C ARG A 204 -17.64 4.70 -7.91
N TRP A 205 -17.67 4.19 -9.15
CA TRP A 205 -18.87 3.54 -9.71
C TRP A 205 -19.23 2.24 -9.01
N ILE A 206 -18.29 1.62 -8.29
CA ILE A 206 -18.58 0.49 -7.40
C ILE A 206 -19.68 0.89 -6.40
N TYR A 207 -19.56 2.06 -5.78
CA TYR A 207 -20.55 2.54 -4.81
C TYR A 207 -21.92 2.82 -5.43
N TRP A 208 -21.95 3.37 -6.65
CA TRP A 208 -23.19 3.61 -7.38
C TRP A 208 -23.90 2.30 -7.78
N ILE A 209 -23.15 1.30 -8.24
CA ILE A 209 -23.71 -0.03 -8.54
C ILE A 209 -24.25 -0.68 -7.27
N LEU A 210 -23.53 -0.58 -6.14
CA LEU A 210 -24.01 -1.06 -4.85
C LEU A 210 -25.28 -0.33 -4.39
N ALA A 211 -25.38 0.98 -4.61
CA ALA A 211 -26.58 1.75 -4.32
C ALA A 211 -27.77 1.28 -5.19
N ILE A 212 -27.57 1.11 -6.50
CA ILE A 212 -28.59 0.60 -7.41
C ILE A 212 -29.05 -0.81 -6.98
N ALA A 213 -28.11 -1.70 -6.62
CA ALA A 213 -28.43 -3.03 -6.14
C ALA A 213 -29.28 -2.99 -4.86
N ASN A 214 -28.93 -2.14 -3.89
CA ASN A 214 -29.71 -1.97 -2.66
C ASN A 214 -31.09 -1.38 -2.92
N PHE A 215 -31.22 -0.43 -3.86
CA PHE A 215 -32.51 0.12 -4.26
C PHE A 215 -33.42 -0.94 -4.91
N VAL A 216 -32.88 -1.73 -5.84
CA VAL A 216 -33.64 -2.84 -6.46
C VAL A 216 -34.07 -3.85 -5.41
N GLN A 217 -33.18 -4.22 -4.48
CA GLN A 217 -33.53 -5.12 -3.38
C GLN A 217 -34.62 -4.55 -2.47
N LEU A 218 -34.57 -3.25 -2.17
CA LEU A 218 -35.58 -2.56 -1.36
C LEU A 218 -36.96 -2.67 -2.02
N VAL A 219 -37.04 -2.41 -3.33
CA VAL A 219 -38.28 -2.52 -4.11
C VAL A 219 -38.79 -3.96 -4.12
N LEU A 220 -37.92 -4.95 -4.35
CA LEU A 220 -38.30 -6.36 -4.36
C LEU A 220 -38.77 -6.85 -2.98
N HIS A 221 -38.09 -6.48 -1.90
CA HIS A 221 -38.52 -6.82 -0.54
C HIS A 221 -39.82 -6.12 -0.16
N TYR A 222 -40.04 -4.90 -0.65
CA TYR A 222 -41.27 -4.16 -0.41
C TYR A 222 -42.47 -4.85 -1.08
N LEU A 223 -42.33 -5.25 -2.35
CA LEU A 223 -43.39 -5.84 -3.17
C LEU A 223 -43.65 -7.31 -2.85
N PHE A 224 -42.60 -8.11 -2.64
CA PHE A 224 -42.71 -9.57 -2.56
C PHE A 224 -42.34 -10.15 -1.18
N GLY A 225 -41.60 -9.41 -0.35
CA GLY A 225 -41.19 -9.85 0.98
C GLY A 225 -42.38 -9.98 1.93
N SER A 226 -42.49 -11.11 2.61
CA SER A 226 -43.55 -11.41 3.58
C SER A 226 -42.99 -11.56 4.99
N GLU A 227 -43.78 -11.22 6.01
CA GLU A 227 -43.36 -11.36 7.41
C GLU A 227 -43.36 -12.85 7.82
N THR A 228 -42.22 -13.35 8.29
CA THR A 228 -42.05 -14.76 8.68
C THR A 228 -42.18 -15.00 10.18
N ARG A 229 -42.05 -13.95 11.02
CA ARG A 229 -42.29 -14.11 12.45
C ARG A 229 -43.79 -14.22 12.70
N TYR A 230 -44.25 -15.43 13.03
CA TYR A 230 -45.64 -15.72 13.31
C TYR A 230 -45.88 -16.00 14.80
N GLU A 231 -46.92 -15.39 15.38
CA GLU A 231 -47.33 -15.63 16.77
C GLU A 231 -48.81 -16.05 16.76
N PRO A 232 -49.14 -17.26 17.26
CA PRO A 232 -50.51 -17.77 17.22
C PRO A 232 -51.47 -16.83 17.97
N ALA A 233 -52.62 -16.52 17.36
CA ALA A 233 -53.67 -15.72 17.97
C ALA A 233 -54.40 -16.48 19.09
N THR A 234 -53.71 -16.83 20.16
CA THR A 234 -54.28 -17.45 21.37
C THR A 234 -53.58 -16.91 22.60
N LYS A 235 -53.68 -15.59 22.83
CA LYS A 235 -53.43 -14.92 24.12
C LYS A 235 -53.83 -13.44 24.04
N THR A 236 -55.13 -13.18 23.98
CA THR A 236 -55.65 -11.92 24.52
C THR A 236 -56.82 -12.26 25.44
N THR A 237 -56.52 -12.15 26.72
CA THR A 237 -57.41 -12.28 27.86
C THR A 237 -58.54 -11.25 27.77
N ALA A 238 -59.72 -11.70 28.17
CA ALA A 238 -60.91 -10.92 28.50
C ALA A 238 -60.60 -9.58 29.18
N THR A 239 -61.18 -8.48 28.68
CA THR A 239 -61.58 -7.29 29.48
C THR A 239 -62.60 -6.45 28.65
N THR A 240 -63.87 -6.50 29.08
CA THR A 240 -64.95 -5.45 29.06
C THR A 240 -65.26 -4.75 27.71
N THR A 241 -66.49 -4.71 27.15
CA THR A 241 -67.77 -4.26 27.75
C THR A 241 -68.97 -4.64 26.83
N THR A 242 -70.07 -5.06 27.45
CA THR A 242 -71.52 -4.99 27.13
C THR A 242 -71.91 -4.20 25.85
N THR A 243 -72.82 -4.62 24.96
CA THR A 243 -74.29 -4.66 25.16
C THR A 243 -75.04 -5.40 24.00
N THR A 244 -76.05 -6.19 24.39
CA THR A 244 -77.36 -6.50 23.74
C THR A 244 -77.53 -7.24 22.39
N THR A 245 -78.10 -8.44 22.54
CA THR A 245 -79.30 -9.06 21.89
C THR A 245 -79.31 -9.63 20.46
N THR A 246 -79.66 -10.93 20.47
CA THR A 246 -80.63 -11.71 19.65
C THR A 246 -80.19 -12.51 18.41
N THR A 247 -80.59 -13.79 18.50
CA THR A 247 -81.07 -14.75 17.47
C THR A 247 -80.10 -15.46 16.53
N THR A 248 -79.83 -16.72 16.90
CA THR A 248 -80.04 -17.96 16.09
C THR A 248 -80.00 -17.87 14.56
N SER A 249 -78.99 -18.49 13.95
CA SER A 249 -79.14 -19.65 13.02
C SER A 249 -77.80 -19.96 12.32
N PHE A 250 -77.47 -21.25 12.19
CA PHE A 250 -76.62 -21.75 11.10
C PHE A 250 -77.52 -21.95 9.88
N PRO A 251 -77.09 -21.67 8.63
CA PRO A 251 -76.41 -22.74 7.88
C PRO A 251 -75.43 -22.33 6.75
N SER A 252 -74.59 -23.31 6.40
CA SER A 252 -74.13 -23.75 5.06
C SER A 252 -73.64 -22.79 3.96
N SER A 253 -72.41 -23.09 3.53
CA SER A 253 -71.92 -23.27 2.15
C SER A 253 -71.84 -22.08 1.16
N SER A 254 -70.70 -22.09 0.47
CA SER A 254 -70.38 -21.43 -0.81
C SER A 254 -70.06 -19.94 -0.79
N ALA A 255 -68.76 -19.63 -0.75
CA ALA A 255 -68.23 -18.43 -1.39
C ALA A 255 -66.85 -18.74 -2.00
N SER A 256 -66.86 -18.84 -3.32
CA SER A 256 -65.71 -18.81 -4.22
C SER A 256 -64.93 -17.48 -4.09
N PRO A 257 -63.70 -17.43 -4.63
CA PRO A 257 -62.66 -16.49 -4.19
C PRO A 257 -62.85 -15.12 -4.84
N SER A 258 -63.24 -14.12 -4.07
CA SER A 258 -63.09 -12.72 -4.48
C SER A 258 -62.87 -11.80 -3.29
N ALA A 259 -61.63 -11.80 -2.78
CA ALA A 259 -61.16 -10.73 -1.92
C ALA A 259 -60.04 -9.98 -2.65
N SER A 260 -60.50 -9.09 -3.53
CA SER A 260 -60.02 -7.73 -3.72
C SER A 260 -58.53 -7.44 -3.45
N ALA A 261 -57.87 -7.04 -4.52
CA ALA A 261 -56.54 -6.47 -4.60
C ALA A 261 -56.37 -5.09 -3.90
N SER A 262 -57.21 -4.69 -2.94
CA SER A 262 -57.18 -3.33 -2.36
C SER A 262 -56.52 -3.19 -0.98
N SER A 263 -55.98 -4.24 -0.35
CA SER A 263 -55.39 -4.14 1.01
C SER A 263 -53.85 -4.13 1.06
N ARG A 264 -53.17 -3.77 -0.04
CA ARG A 264 -51.69 -3.60 -0.02
C ARG A 264 -51.23 -2.25 0.52
N HIS A 265 -52.12 -1.24 0.57
CA HIS A 265 -51.77 0.13 0.96
C HIS A 265 -51.85 0.44 2.46
N HIS A 266 -52.44 -0.42 3.31
CA HIS A 266 -52.66 -0.10 4.73
C HIS A 266 -51.56 -0.57 5.71
N LEU A 267 -50.54 -1.30 5.25
CA LEU A 267 -49.57 -1.97 6.14
C LEU A 267 -48.32 -1.15 6.50
N LEU A 268 -48.14 0.06 5.95
CA LEU A 268 -47.03 0.95 6.32
C LEU A 268 -47.35 1.95 7.45
N LYS A 269 -48.62 2.12 7.86
CA LYS A 269 -49.00 3.23 8.75
C LYS A 269 -48.88 2.96 10.26
N LYS A 270 -48.58 1.74 10.72
CA LYS A 270 -48.22 1.48 12.13
C LYS A 270 -47.18 0.36 12.22
N LEU A 271 -45.96 0.69 12.66
CA LEU A 271 -44.99 -0.27 13.18
C LEU A 271 -45.62 -0.97 14.41
N ARG A 272 -46.43 -2.00 14.16
CA ARG A 272 -47.11 -2.74 15.23
C ARG A 272 -46.10 -3.70 15.85
N ARG A 273 -45.78 -3.45 17.12
CA ARG A 273 -45.00 -4.35 17.96
C ARG A 273 -45.67 -5.72 18.02
N ILE A 274 -44.94 -6.78 17.67
CA ILE A 274 -45.42 -8.16 17.64
C ILE A 274 -45.28 -8.77 19.04
N ASP A 275 -44.09 -8.68 19.64
CA ASP A 275 -43.84 -9.20 20.99
C ASP A 275 -44.12 -8.12 22.06
N PRO A 276 -45.03 -8.37 23.03
CA PRO A 276 -45.34 -7.41 24.10
C PRO A 276 -44.21 -7.23 25.14
N LYS A 277 -43.19 -8.08 25.20
CA LYS A 277 -42.10 -8.00 26.19
C LYS A 277 -41.14 -6.84 25.95
N PRO A 278 -40.88 -5.93 26.92
CA PRO A 278 -39.96 -4.80 26.76
C PRO A 278 -38.54 -5.27 26.45
N ILE A 279 -37.89 -4.62 25.47
CA ILE A 279 -36.49 -4.91 25.11
C ILE A 279 -35.60 -4.43 26.25
N GLY A 280 -34.88 -5.35 26.90
CA GLY A 280 -33.87 -5.01 27.90
C GLY A 280 -32.48 -4.88 27.29
N TRP A 281 -31.58 -4.14 27.93
CA TRP A 281 -30.16 -4.07 27.50
C TRP A 281 -29.50 -5.46 27.47
N TYR A 282 -29.93 -6.36 28.35
CA TYR A 282 -29.44 -7.73 28.42
C TYR A 282 -29.72 -8.54 27.15
N ASP A 283 -30.79 -8.26 26.40
CA ASP A 283 -31.14 -9.00 25.19
C ASP A 283 -30.11 -8.80 24.06
N PHE A 284 -29.43 -7.65 24.05
CA PHE A 284 -28.36 -7.34 23.09
C PHE A 284 -27.04 -8.03 23.42
N VAL A 285 -26.77 -8.28 24.70
CA VAL A 285 -25.52 -8.94 25.16
C VAL A 285 -25.70 -10.44 25.44
N ARG A 286 -26.95 -10.94 25.48
CA ARG A 286 -27.26 -12.36 25.69
C ARG A 286 -26.48 -13.30 24.75
N PRO A 287 -26.30 -13.02 23.45
CA PRO A 287 -25.49 -13.87 22.58
C PRO A 287 -24.03 -14.02 23.05
N LEU A 288 -23.46 -13.01 23.72
CA LEU A 288 -22.08 -13.07 24.22
C LEU A 288 -21.91 -14.07 25.38
N THR A 289 -23.00 -14.42 26.09
CA THR A 289 -22.96 -15.43 27.16
C THR A 289 -22.57 -16.82 26.64
N PHE A 290 -22.67 -17.08 25.33
CA PHE A 290 -22.24 -18.35 24.74
C PHE A 290 -20.72 -18.57 24.81
N VAL A 291 -19.92 -17.54 25.13
CA VAL A 291 -18.49 -17.71 25.43
C VAL A 291 -18.24 -18.61 26.64
N THR A 292 -19.15 -18.64 27.61
CA THR A 292 -19.03 -19.52 28.80
C THR A 292 -19.45 -20.95 28.50
N ARG A 293 -20.07 -21.21 27.34
CA ARG A 293 -20.46 -22.55 26.90
C ARG A 293 -19.34 -23.13 26.04
N TRP A 294 -18.48 -23.94 26.67
CA TRP A 294 -17.24 -24.44 26.06
C TRP A 294 -17.43 -25.11 24.68
N ARG A 295 -18.56 -25.81 24.45
CA ARG A 295 -18.86 -26.45 23.15
C ARG A 295 -18.99 -25.43 22.00
N VAL A 296 -19.68 -24.32 22.25
CA VAL A 296 -19.89 -23.24 21.27
C VAL A 296 -18.66 -22.36 21.19
N ALA A 297 -18.01 -22.07 22.31
CA ALA A 297 -16.81 -21.25 22.36
C ALA A 297 -15.65 -21.84 21.55
N ILE A 298 -15.40 -23.16 21.67
CA ILE A 298 -14.37 -23.83 20.86
C ILE A 298 -14.74 -23.81 19.39
N ALA A 299 -15.99 -24.16 19.03
CA ALA A 299 -16.42 -24.12 17.63
C ALA A 299 -16.30 -22.71 17.03
N ALA A 300 -16.63 -21.66 17.79
CA ALA A 300 -16.48 -20.27 17.36
C ALA A 300 -15.01 -19.86 17.18
N ALA A 301 -14.12 -20.26 18.10
CA ALA A 301 -12.68 -20.00 17.97
C ALA A 301 -12.07 -20.71 16.76
N SER A 302 -12.37 -22.01 16.57
CA SER A 302 -11.91 -22.80 15.43
C SER A 302 -12.37 -22.21 14.10
N PHE A 303 -13.65 -21.83 14.03
CA PHE A 303 -14.23 -21.21 12.84
C PHE A 303 -13.54 -19.88 12.52
N SER A 304 -13.27 -19.06 13.55
CA SER A 304 -12.65 -17.74 13.37
C SER A 304 -11.22 -17.82 12.84
N VAL A 305 -10.40 -18.76 13.33
CA VAL A 305 -9.03 -18.96 12.86
C VAL A 305 -8.99 -19.48 11.42
N ILE A 306 -9.89 -20.39 11.07
CA ILE A 306 -9.96 -20.90 9.69
C ILE A 306 -10.47 -19.83 8.73
N PHE A 307 -11.46 -19.05 9.13
CA PHE A 307 -11.93 -17.92 8.33
C PHE A 307 -10.85 -16.86 8.11
N LEU A 308 -10.04 -16.58 9.15
CA LEU A 308 -8.93 -15.64 9.09
C LEU A 308 -7.91 -16.04 8.01
N TRP A 309 -7.49 -17.31 7.98
CA TRP A 309 -6.43 -17.77 7.08
C TRP A 309 -6.96 -18.24 5.72
N GLY A 310 -8.05 -18.99 5.70
CA GLY A 310 -8.63 -19.56 4.48
C GLY A 310 -9.53 -18.61 3.70
N SER A 311 -9.85 -17.43 4.25
CA SER A 311 -10.61 -16.40 3.54
C SER A 311 -9.96 -15.02 3.66
N ILE A 312 -9.86 -14.43 4.86
CA ILE A 312 -9.48 -13.02 5.03
C ILE A 312 -8.05 -12.73 4.53
N MET A 313 -7.07 -13.52 4.97
CA MET A 313 -5.68 -13.39 4.54
C MET A 313 -5.59 -13.45 3.02
N VAL A 314 -6.14 -14.50 2.40
CA VAL A 314 -6.07 -14.67 0.95
C VAL A 314 -6.76 -13.53 0.19
N ASN A 315 -7.98 -13.14 0.57
CA ASN A 315 -8.75 -12.14 -0.18
C ASN A 315 -8.23 -10.70 0.02
N LEU A 316 -7.60 -10.38 1.16
CA LEU A 316 -7.10 -9.02 1.43
C LEU A 316 -5.64 -8.83 1.06
N GLU A 317 -4.80 -9.85 1.20
CA GLU A 317 -3.38 -9.74 0.86
C GLU A 317 -3.13 -9.91 -0.64
N MET A 318 -3.95 -10.69 -1.36
CA MET A 318 -3.79 -10.83 -2.81
C MET A 318 -3.84 -9.50 -3.57
N PRO A 319 -4.84 -8.62 -3.37
CA PRO A 319 -4.89 -7.30 -4.01
C PRO A 319 -3.78 -6.33 -3.60
N GLN A 320 -3.04 -6.61 -2.53
CA GLN A 320 -1.90 -5.82 -2.08
C GLN A 320 -0.59 -6.37 -2.66
N ILE A 321 -0.40 -7.69 -2.58
CA ILE A 321 0.82 -8.39 -3.01
C ILE A 321 0.91 -8.47 -4.54
N PHE A 322 -0.18 -8.81 -5.24
CA PHE A 322 -0.10 -9.16 -6.66
C PHE A 322 0.16 -7.96 -7.57
N PRO A 323 -0.44 -6.77 -7.34
CA PRO A 323 -0.04 -5.55 -8.06
C PRO A 323 1.42 -5.18 -7.81
N ALA A 324 1.87 -5.23 -6.55
CA ALA A 324 3.25 -4.88 -6.20
C ALA A 324 4.28 -5.87 -6.77
N LYS A 325 3.97 -7.16 -6.77
CA LYS A 325 4.90 -8.23 -7.19
C LYS A 325 4.84 -8.55 -8.69
N PHE A 326 3.67 -8.49 -9.31
CA PHE A 326 3.45 -8.92 -10.69
C PHE A 326 2.95 -7.81 -11.63
N GLY A 327 2.71 -6.60 -11.12
CA GLY A 327 2.21 -5.47 -11.93
C GLY A 327 0.77 -5.64 -12.43
N LEU A 328 -0.05 -6.45 -11.74
CA LEU A 328 -1.44 -6.70 -12.15
C LEU A 328 -2.31 -5.44 -11.97
N ASN A 329 -3.13 -5.13 -12.97
CA ASN A 329 -4.14 -4.08 -12.90
C ASN A 329 -5.39 -4.55 -12.09
N PRO A 330 -6.32 -3.64 -11.72
CA PRO A 330 -7.52 -4.00 -10.94
C PRO A 330 -8.37 -5.14 -11.53
N GLN A 331 -8.49 -5.22 -12.87
CA GLN A 331 -9.24 -6.28 -13.54
C GLN A 331 -8.54 -7.64 -13.35
N ASP A 332 -7.23 -7.68 -13.57
CA ASP A 332 -6.43 -8.89 -13.44
C ASP A 332 -6.43 -9.41 -12.00
N VAL A 333 -6.32 -8.50 -11.01
CA VAL A 333 -6.47 -8.83 -9.58
C VAL A 333 -7.85 -9.39 -9.29
N GLY A 334 -8.90 -8.78 -9.84
CA GLY A 334 -10.27 -9.27 -9.72
C GLY A 334 -10.42 -10.71 -10.20
N LEU A 335 -9.88 -11.03 -11.38
CA LEU A 335 -9.93 -12.37 -11.97
C LEU A 335 -9.24 -13.45 -11.11
N GLN A 336 -8.24 -13.10 -10.31
CA GLN A 336 -7.57 -14.08 -9.45
C GLN A 336 -8.51 -14.69 -8.39
N ASN A 337 -9.56 -13.96 -8.00
CA ASN A 337 -10.55 -14.43 -7.02
C ASN A 337 -11.42 -15.58 -7.56
N MET A 338 -11.36 -15.90 -8.85
CA MET A 338 -11.99 -17.11 -9.39
C MET A 338 -11.51 -18.39 -8.69
N ALA A 339 -10.24 -18.44 -8.27
CA ALA A 339 -9.71 -19.58 -7.51
C ALA A 339 -10.44 -19.77 -6.17
N VAL A 340 -10.77 -18.67 -5.49
CA VAL A 340 -11.53 -18.69 -4.23
C VAL A 340 -12.97 -19.13 -4.49
N ILE A 341 -13.60 -18.69 -5.59
CA ILE A 341 -14.96 -19.12 -5.98
C ILE A 341 -14.99 -20.63 -6.21
N VAL A 342 -14.08 -21.15 -7.04
CA VAL A 342 -13.99 -22.59 -7.34
C VAL A 342 -13.78 -23.38 -6.07
N GLY A 343 -12.86 -22.96 -5.20
CA GLY A 343 -12.60 -23.63 -3.93
C GLY A 343 -13.81 -23.61 -2.99
N THR A 344 -14.51 -22.47 -2.89
CA THR A 344 -15.70 -22.33 -2.04
C THR A 344 -16.84 -23.24 -2.52
N LEU A 345 -17.13 -23.28 -3.82
CA LEU A 345 -18.19 -24.12 -4.38
C LEU A 345 -17.88 -25.62 -4.21
N LEU A 346 -16.63 -26.04 -4.46
CA LEU A 346 -16.19 -27.41 -4.22
C LEU A 346 -16.27 -27.77 -2.73
N GLY A 347 -15.85 -26.87 -1.86
CA GLY A 347 -15.89 -27.06 -0.41
C GLY A 347 -17.31 -27.21 0.12
N GLU A 348 -18.30 -26.50 -0.43
CA GLU A 348 -19.69 -26.72 -0.05
C GLU A 348 -20.22 -28.06 -0.60
N LEU A 349 -19.97 -28.33 -1.89
CA LEU A 349 -20.44 -29.56 -2.53
C LEU A 349 -19.95 -30.80 -1.76
N ILE A 350 -18.69 -30.77 -1.33
CA ILE A 350 -18.10 -31.83 -0.53
C ILE A 350 -18.59 -31.73 0.92
N GLY A 351 -18.42 -30.59 1.58
CA GLY A 351 -18.68 -30.41 3.02
C GLY A 351 -20.13 -30.60 3.42
N GLY A 352 -21.07 -29.93 2.73
CA GLY A 352 -22.50 -29.99 3.04
C GLY A 352 -23.09 -31.38 2.76
N TYR A 353 -22.89 -31.89 1.54
CA TYR A 353 -23.40 -33.21 1.15
C TYR A 353 -22.77 -34.34 1.96
N ALA A 354 -21.44 -34.33 2.14
CA ALA A 354 -20.76 -35.38 2.89
C ALA A 354 -21.10 -35.32 4.38
N SER A 355 -21.29 -34.13 4.98
CA SER A 355 -21.75 -33.99 6.37
C SER A 355 -23.11 -34.67 6.57
N ASP A 356 -24.08 -34.39 5.71
CA ASP A 356 -25.43 -34.95 5.85
C ASP A 356 -25.47 -36.46 5.57
N ARG A 357 -24.70 -36.93 4.57
CA ARG A 357 -24.54 -38.36 4.30
C ARG A 357 -23.82 -39.08 5.43
N TRP A 358 -22.80 -38.48 6.04
CA TRP A 358 -22.09 -39.04 7.18
C TRP A 358 -23.01 -39.24 8.37
N MET A 359 -23.81 -38.22 8.71
CA MET A 359 -24.83 -38.32 9.76
C MET A 359 -25.90 -39.38 9.43
N ALA A 360 -26.30 -39.52 8.16
CA ALA A 360 -27.26 -40.54 7.72
C ALA A 360 -26.67 -41.97 7.82
N LEU A 361 -25.40 -42.15 7.45
CA LEU A 361 -24.68 -43.41 7.57
C LEU A 361 -24.53 -43.83 9.04
N GLY A 362 -24.19 -42.88 9.92
CA GLY A 362 -24.13 -43.09 11.36
C GLY A 362 -25.47 -43.56 11.92
N ARG A 363 -26.59 -42.90 11.56
CA ARG A 363 -27.94 -43.33 11.96
C ARG A 363 -28.30 -44.73 11.45
N ARG A 364 -27.86 -45.10 10.23
CA ARG A 364 -28.07 -46.45 9.67
C ARG A 364 -27.25 -47.51 10.40
N ARG A 365 -26.00 -47.22 10.76
CA ARG A 365 -25.14 -48.12 11.55
C ARG A 365 -25.68 -48.33 12.96
N LEU A 366 -26.16 -47.27 13.60
CA LEU A 366 -26.80 -47.36 14.92
C LEU A 366 -28.07 -48.22 14.85
N ARG A 367 -28.94 -47.98 13.85
CA ARG A 367 -30.14 -48.79 13.62
C ARG A 367 -29.85 -50.25 13.25
N ARG A 368 -28.77 -50.53 12.51
CA ARG A 368 -28.34 -51.91 12.22
C ARG A 368 -27.83 -52.60 13.47
N ARG A 369 -27.00 -51.92 14.28
CA ARG A 369 -26.51 -52.45 15.54
C ARG A 369 -27.63 -52.73 16.54
N GLU A 370 -28.63 -51.85 16.63
CA GLU A 370 -29.88 -52.13 17.37
C GLU A 370 -30.67 -53.29 16.77
N LYS A 371 -30.68 -53.46 15.44
CA LYS A 371 -31.38 -54.57 14.79
C LYS A 371 -30.65 -55.91 14.97
N ASP A 372 -29.32 -55.88 15.01
CA ASP A 372 -28.46 -57.05 15.20
C ASP A 372 -28.45 -57.46 16.69
N GLU A 373 -28.42 -56.50 17.63
CA GLU A 373 -28.64 -56.74 19.08
C GLU A 373 -30.06 -57.30 19.34
N VAL A 374 -31.09 -56.82 18.61
CA VAL A 374 -32.46 -57.36 18.71
C VAL A 374 -32.64 -58.68 17.96
N VAL A 375 -31.71 -59.09 17.08
CA VAL A 375 -31.75 -60.40 16.39
C VAL A 375 -30.96 -61.46 17.16
N GLU A 376 -29.90 -61.09 17.91
CA GLU A 376 -29.26 -61.98 18.89
C GLU A 376 -30.16 -62.23 20.12
N GLU A 377 -31.00 -61.27 20.53
CA GLU A 377 -31.97 -61.45 21.62
C GLU A 377 -33.26 -62.22 21.23
N VAL A 378 -33.36 -62.78 20.01
CA VAL A 378 -34.56 -63.53 19.56
C VAL A 378 -34.44 -65.05 19.72
N GLU A 379 -33.35 -65.58 20.27
CA GLU A 379 -33.25 -67.00 20.61
C GLU A 379 -33.51 -67.37 22.09
N GLU A 380 -33.69 -66.40 23.00
CA GLU A 380 -34.05 -66.72 24.39
C GLU A 380 -35.14 -65.78 24.94
N GLU A 381 -36.29 -66.40 25.21
CA GLU A 381 -37.38 -66.02 26.11
C GLU A 381 -38.42 -64.97 25.67
N GLU A 382 -39.67 -65.47 25.65
CA GLU A 382 -40.91 -64.73 25.48
C GLU A 382 -41.31 -63.94 26.74
N GLU A 383 -41.95 -62.80 26.46
CA GLU A 383 -42.82 -61.98 27.30
C GLU A 383 -42.23 -61.12 28.45
N GLU A 384 -42.70 -59.87 28.44
CA GLU A 384 -42.51 -58.80 29.45
C GLU A 384 -41.18 -58.03 29.52
N ASP A 385 -40.84 -57.22 28.51
CA ASP A 385 -40.45 -55.80 28.73
C ASP A 385 -40.35 -54.97 27.43
N LYS A 386 -41.48 -54.62 26.81
CA LYS A 386 -41.51 -53.71 25.63
C LYS A 386 -42.07 -52.34 25.99
N GLY A 387 -41.34 -51.59 26.82
CA GLY A 387 -41.75 -50.25 27.26
C GLY A 387 -40.71 -49.12 27.16
N GLN A 388 -39.41 -49.41 27.08
CA GLN A 388 -38.38 -48.40 27.32
C GLN A 388 -37.20 -48.47 26.32
N ASN A 389 -37.41 -48.15 25.04
CA ASN A 389 -36.28 -47.86 24.14
C ASN A 389 -36.71 -47.02 22.93
N LYS A 390 -37.23 -45.80 23.18
CA LYS A 390 -37.54 -44.84 22.09
C LYS A 390 -36.71 -43.55 22.10
N ASP A 391 -35.80 -43.36 23.07
CA ASP A 391 -34.90 -42.19 23.13
C ASP A 391 -33.44 -42.51 22.73
N LYS A 392 -33.08 -43.78 22.44
CA LYS A 392 -31.74 -44.17 21.97
C LYS A 392 -31.43 -43.80 20.50
N THR A 393 -32.38 -43.25 19.76
CA THR A 393 -32.29 -43.14 18.29
C THR A 393 -31.59 -41.89 17.74
N ASN A 394 -31.05 -41.00 18.59
CA ASN A 394 -30.38 -39.77 18.13
C ASN A 394 -28.85 -39.86 18.25
N LEU A 395 -28.17 -39.75 17.10
CA LEU A 395 -26.70 -39.68 17.05
C LEU A 395 -26.21 -38.41 17.77
N PRO A 396 -25.13 -38.48 18.59
CA PRO A 396 -24.54 -37.30 19.20
C PRO A 396 -24.09 -36.27 18.14
N PRO A 397 -24.34 -34.96 18.35
CA PRO A 397 -23.92 -33.90 17.42
C PRO A 397 -22.42 -33.92 17.09
N GLU A 398 -21.58 -34.40 18.02
CA GLU A 398 -20.13 -34.51 17.89
C GLU A 398 -19.68 -35.43 16.75
N PHE A 399 -20.54 -36.34 16.27
CA PHE A 399 -20.21 -37.22 15.14
C PHE A 399 -19.94 -36.45 13.83
N ARG A 400 -20.51 -35.24 13.72
CA ARG A 400 -20.37 -34.35 12.55
C ARG A 400 -18.97 -33.73 12.44
N LEU A 401 -18.26 -33.59 13.56
CA LEU A 401 -16.96 -32.90 13.63
C LEU A 401 -15.83 -33.63 12.88
N TRP A 402 -15.98 -34.91 12.53
CA TRP A 402 -14.96 -35.65 11.77
C TRP A 402 -14.58 -35.01 10.44
N LEU A 403 -15.53 -34.39 9.74
CA LEU A 403 -15.24 -33.68 8.49
C LEU A 403 -14.42 -32.40 8.70
N SER A 404 -14.43 -31.81 9.90
CA SER A 404 -13.68 -30.57 10.19
C SER A 404 -12.16 -30.79 10.11
N TYR A 405 -11.65 -31.99 10.44
CA TYR A 405 -10.22 -32.29 10.33
C TYR A 405 -9.70 -32.26 8.90
N VAL A 406 -10.49 -32.74 7.94
CA VAL A 406 -10.17 -32.65 6.52
C VAL A 406 -10.10 -31.18 6.10
N GLY A 407 -11.07 -30.38 6.55
CA GLY A 407 -11.07 -28.94 6.31
C GLY A 407 -9.84 -28.23 6.89
N TYR A 408 -9.46 -28.53 8.14
CA TYR A 408 -8.25 -27.98 8.77
C TYR A 408 -6.98 -28.33 7.99
N ALA A 409 -6.83 -29.59 7.57
CA ALA A 409 -5.68 -30.04 6.79
C ALA A 409 -5.61 -29.32 5.44
N LEU A 410 -6.73 -29.19 4.72
CA LEU A 410 -6.79 -28.49 3.44
C LEU A 410 -6.45 -27.00 3.57
N THR A 411 -6.90 -26.33 4.64
CA THR A 411 -6.51 -24.93 4.90
C THR A 411 -5.01 -24.78 5.17
N ILE A 412 -4.43 -25.67 5.98
CA ILE A 412 -2.97 -25.66 6.23
C ILE A 412 -2.19 -25.87 4.93
N VAL A 413 -2.55 -26.89 4.15
CA VAL A 413 -1.90 -27.19 2.86
C VAL A 413 -2.07 -26.03 1.90
N GLY A 414 -3.27 -25.44 1.82
CA GLY A 414 -3.54 -24.29 0.96
C GLY A 414 -2.68 -23.07 1.29
N CYS A 415 -2.62 -22.66 2.56
CA CYS A 415 -1.76 -21.56 3.00
C CYS A 415 -0.27 -21.87 2.76
N THR A 416 0.16 -23.11 3.00
CA THR A 416 1.54 -23.55 2.74
C THR A 416 1.89 -23.42 1.27
N VAL A 417 1.04 -23.93 0.37
CA VAL A 417 1.25 -23.85 -1.07
C VAL A 417 1.24 -22.39 -1.54
N PHE A 418 0.33 -21.56 -1.04
CA PHE A 418 0.26 -20.13 -1.38
C PHE A 418 1.57 -19.41 -1.08
N PHE A 419 2.07 -19.49 0.15
CA PHE A 419 3.29 -18.81 0.57
C PHE A 419 4.56 -19.40 -0.09
N LEU A 420 4.68 -20.73 -0.23
CA LEU A 420 5.82 -21.35 -0.91
C LEU A 420 5.89 -20.97 -2.39
N GLN A 421 4.74 -20.95 -3.07
CA GLN A 421 4.71 -20.60 -4.49
C GLN A 421 4.92 -19.10 -4.71
N LEU A 422 4.45 -18.25 -3.79
CA LEU A 422 4.78 -16.83 -3.82
C LEU A 422 6.28 -16.60 -3.62
N ASP A 423 6.94 -17.33 -2.74
CA ASP A 423 8.39 -17.21 -2.54
C ASP A 423 9.18 -17.60 -3.80
N LYS A 424 8.79 -18.71 -4.43
CA LYS A 424 9.42 -19.24 -5.66
C LYS A 424 9.06 -18.47 -6.93
N ALA A 425 8.01 -17.67 -6.91
CA ALA A 425 7.56 -16.92 -8.07
C ALA A 425 8.55 -15.78 -8.38
N SER A 426 9.04 -15.76 -9.62
CA SER A 426 9.77 -14.63 -10.20
C SER A 426 8.83 -13.44 -10.43
N ASN A 427 9.33 -12.31 -10.92
CA ASN A 427 8.51 -11.12 -11.22
C ASN A 427 7.55 -11.32 -12.42
N ARG A 428 7.41 -12.54 -12.96
CA ARG A 428 6.40 -12.90 -13.95
C ARG A 428 5.25 -13.63 -13.28
N TRP A 429 4.01 -13.24 -13.59
CA TRP A 429 2.82 -13.88 -13.07
C TRP A 429 2.76 -15.37 -13.44
N ASN A 430 2.39 -16.22 -12.47
CA ASN A 430 2.12 -17.65 -12.64
C ASN A 430 0.90 -18.02 -11.79
N VAL A 431 0.11 -19.00 -12.25
CA VAL A 431 -1.10 -19.52 -11.61
C VAL A 431 -0.83 -20.34 -10.34
N THR A 432 0.39 -20.81 -10.10
CA THR A 432 0.69 -21.76 -9.02
C THR A 432 0.30 -21.30 -7.60
N PRO A 433 0.40 -20.02 -7.19
CA PRO A 433 -0.11 -19.60 -5.88
C PRO A 433 -1.62 -19.73 -5.75
N LEU A 434 -2.37 -19.60 -6.86
CA LEU A 434 -3.84 -19.72 -6.86
C LEU A 434 -4.33 -21.14 -6.55
N VAL A 435 -3.50 -22.16 -6.81
CA VAL A 435 -3.81 -23.54 -6.40
C VAL A 435 -3.88 -23.63 -4.88
N GLY A 436 -2.94 -22.98 -4.18
CA GLY A 436 -2.96 -22.87 -2.72
C GLY A 436 -4.19 -22.11 -2.20
N VAL A 437 -4.54 -21.00 -2.87
CA VAL A 437 -5.76 -20.22 -2.59
C VAL A 437 -7.02 -21.08 -2.70
N ALA A 438 -7.18 -21.83 -3.79
CA ALA A 438 -8.34 -22.68 -3.99
C ALA A 438 -8.45 -23.76 -2.90
N LEU A 439 -7.35 -24.44 -2.56
CA LEU A 439 -7.33 -25.44 -1.49
C LEU A 439 -7.67 -24.84 -0.12
N ALA A 440 -7.15 -23.65 0.18
CA ALA A 440 -7.46 -22.95 1.43
C ALA A 440 -8.95 -22.60 1.52
N ALA A 441 -9.56 -22.18 0.41
CA ALA A 441 -10.98 -21.87 0.31
C ALA A 441 -11.87 -23.12 0.45
N VAL A 442 -11.48 -24.28 -0.13
CA VAL A 442 -12.17 -25.57 0.09
C VAL A 442 -12.21 -25.90 1.58
N GLY A 443 -11.04 -25.85 2.25
CA GLY A 443 -10.94 -26.13 3.68
C GLY A 443 -11.78 -25.17 4.53
N ASN A 444 -11.74 -23.88 4.20
CA ASN A 444 -12.54 -22.86 4.87
C ASN A 444 -14.05 -23.12 4.79
N GLN A 445 -14.56 -23.42 3.58
CA GLN A 445 -15.99 -23.68 3.41
C GLN A 445 -16.44 -24.96 4.14
N MET A 446 -15.66 -26.04 4.07
CA MET A 446 -15.99 -27.28 4.77
C MET A 446 -16.12 -27.08 6.29
N VAL A 447 -15.14 -26.40 6.90
CA VAL A 447 -15.16 -26.11 8.34
C VAL A 447 -16.35 -25.20 8.69
N THR A 448 -16.61 -24.19 7.87
CA THR A 448 -17.72 -23.25 8.05
C THR A 448 -19.05 -24.00 8.16
N THR A 449 -19.35 -24.85 7.18
CA THR A 449 -20.62 -25.59 7.13
C THR A 449 -20.74 -26.60 8.26
N VAL A 450 -19.67 -27.33 8.60
CA VAL A 450 -19.67 -28.34 9.68
C VAL A 450 -19.82 -27.70 11.06
N LEU A 451 -19.07 -26.63 11.37
CA LEU A 451 -19.11 -26.02 12.71
C LEU A 451 -20.40 -25.21 12.93
N MET A 452 -20.92 -24.55 11.89
CA MET A 452 -22.20 -23.85 11.98
C MET A 452 -23.35 -24.82 12.22
N THR A 453 -23.40 -25.95 11.49
CA THR A 453 -24.44 -26.97 11.70
C THR A 453 -24.29 -27.67 13.06
N TYR A 454 -23.07 -28.00 13.49
CA TYR A 454 -22.81 -28.58 14.81
C TYR A 454 -23.32 -27.73 15.98
N THR A 455 -23.08 -26.41 15.93
CA THR A 455 -23.47 -25.50 17.01
C THR A 455 -24.98 -25.27 17.06
N VAL A 456 -25.65 -25.22 15.89
CA VAL A 456 -27.12 -25.19 15.79
C VAL A 456 -27.72 -26.48 16.35
N ASP A 457 -27.15 -27.65 16.02
CA ASP A 457 -27.61 -28.95 16.54
C ASP A 457 -27.44 -29.06 18.07
N CYS A 458 -26.40 -28.43 18.65
CA CYS A 458 -26.20 -28.41 20.09
C CYS A 458 -27.24 -27.57 20.85
N TYR A 459 -27.76 -26.50 20.23
CA TYR A 459 -28.66 -25.53 20.87
C TYR A 459 -29.77 -25.03 19.91
N PRO A 460 -30.67 -25.91 19.46
CA PRO A 460 -31.66 -25.58 18.43
C PRO A 460 -32.65 -24.49 18.86
N ALA A 461 -32.99 -24.42 20.16
CA ALA A 461 -33.88 -23.39 20.71
C ALA A 461 -33.28 -21.97 20.71
N ASP A 462 -31.95 -21.86 20.69
CA ASP A 462 -31.21 -20.60 20.71
C ASP A 462 -30.46 -20.34 19.38
N ALA A 463 -30.86 -21.00 18.28
CA ALA A 463 -30.11 -21.01 17.02
C ALA A 463 -29.77 -19.61 16.47
N THR A 464 -30.67 -18.63 16.64
CA THR A 464 -30.42 -17.23 16.25
C THR A 464 -29.31 -16.57 17.09
N ALA A 465 -29.32 -16.77 18.41
CA ALA A 465 -28.32 -16.19 19.31
C ALA A 465 -26.95 -16.86 19.14
N VAL A 466 -26.93 -18.18 18.92
CA VAL A 466 -25.72 -18.95 18.63
C VAL A 466 -25.10 -18.49 17.30
N GLY A 467 -25.90 -18.37 16.25
CA GLY A 467 -25.44 -17.88 14.95
C GLY A 467 -24.91 -16.44 15.01
N ALA A 468 -25.56 -15.56 15.76
CA ALA A 468 -25.07 -14.19 15.99
C ALA A 468 -23.72 -14.19 16.72
N PHE A 469 -23.54 -15.05 17.73
CA PHE A 469 -22.27 -15.20 18.44
C PHE A 469 -21.14 -15.70 17.53
N LEU A 470 -21.39 -16.75 16.73
CA LEU A 470 -20.41 -17.28 15.77
C LEU A 470 -19.94 -16.22 14.77
N ASN A 471 -20.89 -15.46 14.21
CA ASN A 471 -20.57 -14.38 13.28
C ASN A 471 -19.82 -13.24 13.95
N PHE A 472 -20.19 -12.86 15.18
CA PHE A 472 -19.49 -11.84 15.95
C PHE A 472 -18.01 -12.22 16.17
N VAL A 473 -17.72 -13.44 16.66
CA VAL A 473 -16.34 -13.88 16.91
C VAL A 473 -15.56 -13.95 15.60
N ARG A 474 -16.14 -14.55 14.56
CA ARG A 474 -15.50 -14.70 13.24
C ARG A 474 -15.09 -13.36 12.64
N LEU A 475 -16.01 -12.39 12.63
CA LEU A 475 -15.77 -11.08 12.02
C LEU A 475 -14.83 -10.23 12.87
N THR A 476 -14.81 -10.41 14.19
CA THR A 476 -13.83 -9.76 15.07
C THR A 476 -12.40 -10.19 14.71
N PHE A 477 -12.16 -11.49 14.53
CA PHE A 477 -10.85 -11.97 14.08
C PHE A 477 -10.53 -11.52 12.65
N GLY A 478 -11.52 -11.55 11.75
CA GLY A 478 -11.36 -11.04 10.38
C GLY A 478 -11.01 -9.55 10.31
N PHE A 479 -11.53 -8.74 11.23
CA PHE A 479 -11.16 -7.34 11.40
C PHE A 479 -9.69 -7.16 11.82
N VAL A 480 -9.19 -8.02 12.73
CA VAL A 480 -7.83 -7.87 13.29
C VAL A 480 -6.73 -8.30 12.32
N GLY A 481 -6.96 -9.28 11.46
CA GLY A 481 -5.96 -9.83 10.51
C GLY A 481 -5.15 -8.76 9.74
N PRO A 482 -5.81 -7.86 8.99
CA PRO A 482 -5.15 -6.87 8.13
C PRO A 482 -4.18 -5.91 8.85
N PHE A 483 -4.30 -5.76 10.17
CA PHE A 483 -3.42 -4.87 10.93
C PHE A 483 -2.00 -5.45 11.10
N TRP A 484 -1.84 -6.77 10.96
CA TRP A 484 -0.55 -7.44 11.19
C TRP A 484 -0.09 -8.35 10.06
N PHE A 485 -0.94 -8.69 9.07
CA PHE A 485 -0.51 -9.49 7.93
C PHE A 485 0.62 -8.87 7.10
N PRO A 486 0.57 -7.58 6.69
CA PRO A 486 1.65 -7.01 5.88
C PRO A 486 2.98 -7.00 6.65
N GLN A 487 2.92 -6.62 7.93
CA GLN A 487 4.07 -6.61 8.83
C GLN A 487 4.66 -8.00 9.05
N MET A 488 3.81 -9.03 9.15
CA MET A 488 4.26 -10.42 9.24
C MET A 488 5.03 -10.81 7.98
N ILE A 489 4.49 -10.50 6.80
CA ILE A 489 5.09 -10.85 5.51
C ILE A 489 6.42 -10.12 5.30
N GLU A 490 6.48 -8.82 5.61
CA GLU A 490 7.70 -8.02 5.51
C GLU A 490 8.81 -8.50 6.44
N ASN A 491 8.47 -8.85 7.69
CA ASN A 491 9.48 -9.22 8.70
C ASN A 491 9.95 -10.68 8.60
N LEU A 492 9.05 -11.60 8.26
CA LEU A 492 9.36 -13.04 8.24
C LEU A 492 9.74 -13.53 6.83
N GLY A 493 9.32 -12.84 5.78
CA GLY A 493 9.36 -13.36 4.41
C GLY A 493 8.33 -14.48 4.20
N PHE A 494 8.02 -14.79 2.94
CA PHE A 494 6.91 -15.68 2.58
C PHE A 494 7.04 -17.09 3.20
N VAL A 495 8.22 -17.73 3.12
CA VAL A 495 8.41 -19.10 3.63
C VAL A 495 8.19 -19.21 5.13
N ARG A 496 8.75 -18.28 5.92
CA ARG A 496 8.63 -18.35 7.39
C ARG A 496 7.22 -18.00 7.85
N CYS A 497 6.45 -17.26 7.06
CA CYS A 497 5.04 -16.99 7.34
C CYS A 497 4.19 -18.25 7.43
N ILE A 498 4.59 -19.38 6.81
CA ILE A 498 3.86 -20.65 6.84
C ILE A 498 3.71 -21.20 8.26
N ALA A 499 4.69 -20.96 9.13
CA ALA A 499 4.64 -21.44 10.50
C ALA A 499 3.45 -20.88 11.29
N VAL A 500 3.05 -19.64 11.01
CA VAL A 500 1.98 -18.93 11.75
C VAL A 500 0.60 -19.58 11.54
N PRO A 501 0.06 -19.77 10.31
CA PRO A 501 -1.20 -20.47 10.11
C PRO A 501 -1.15 -21.91 10.60
N VAL A 502 -0.04 -22.64 10.41
CA VAL A 502 0.11 -24.02 10.89
C VAL A 502 -0.07 -24.08 12.41
N VAL A 503 0.70 -23.28 13.16
CA VAL A 503 0.64 -23.29 14.63
C VAL A 503 -0.73 -22.81 15.12
N MET A 504 -1.28 -21.73 14.55
CA MET A 504 -2.58 -21.21 14.98
C MET A 504 -3.71 -22.22 14.73
N ILE A 505 -3.77 -22.83 13.55
CA ILE A 505 -4.82 -23.80 13.22
C ILE A 505 -4.67 -25.06 14.09
N SER A 506 -3.45 -25.56 14.28
CA SER A 506 -3.22 -26.73 15.13
C SER A 506 -3.60 -26.49 16.59
N VAL A 507 -3.16 -25.38 17.18
CA VAL A 507 -3.33 -25.07 18.61
C VAL A 507 -4.76 -24.63 18.93
N VAL A 508 -5.38 -23.79 18.10
CA VAL A 508 -6.68 -23.18 18.40
C VAL A 508 -7.83 -23.98 17.80
N SER A 509 -7.62 -24.68 16.68
CA SER A 509 -8.70 -25.42 15.99
C SER A 509 -8.60 -26.93 16.19
N VAL A 510 -7.47 -27.55 15.82
CA VAL A 510 -7.35 -29.02 15.80
C VAL A 510 -7.39 -29.62 17.21
N LEU A 511 -6.49 -29.22 18.11
CA LEU A 511 -6.42 -29.78 19.47
C LEU A 511 -7.73 -29.58 20.26
N PRO A 512 -8.35 -28.39 20.26
CA PRO A 512 -9.61 -28.19 20.97
C PRO A 512 -10.79 -28.95 20.34
N THR A 513 -10.81 -29.14 19.02
CA THR A 513 -11.82 -29.97 18.36
C THR A 513 -11.67 -31.46 18.74
N MET A 514 -10.43 -31.96 18.92
CA MET A 514 -10.18 -33.31 19.45
C MET A 514 -10.67 -33.47 20.90
N LEU A 515 -10.52 -32.43 21.72
CA LEU A 515 -11.08 -32.41 23.08
C LEU A 515 -12.61 -32.42 23.06
N LEU A 516 -13.23 -31.68 22.13
CA LEU A 516 -14.67 -31.71 21.87
C LEU A 516 -15.16 -33.10 21.46
N GLN A 517 -14.46 -33.76 20.53
CA GLN A 517 -14.78 -35.10 20.04
C GLN A 517 -14.73 -36.15 21.17
N SER A 518 -13.72 -36.09 22.02
CA SER A 518 -13.48 -37.07 23.10
C SER A 518 -14.38 -36.84 24.33
N LYS A 519 -14.46 -35.61 24.84
CA LYS A 519 -15.23 -35.29 26.07
C LYS A 519 -16.71 -35.01 25.81
N GLY A 520 -17.09 -34.58 24.60
CA GLY A 520 -18.49 -34.31 24.24
C GLY A 520 -19.36 -35.57 24.26
N SER A 521 -18.82 -36.67 23.70
CA SER A 521 -19.40 -38.02 23.74
C SER A 521 -19.61 -38.52 25.18
N HIS A 522 -18.63 -38.32 26.06
CA HIS A 522 -18.66 -38.81 27.44
C HIS A 522 -19.63 -38.05 28.36
N HIS A 523 -19.87 -36.76 28.09
CA HIS A 523 -20.77 -35.92 28.89
C HIS A 523 -22.26 -36.11 28.53
N HIS A 524 -22.56 -36.51 27.28
CA HIS A 524 -23.92 -36.82 26.86
C HIS A 524 -24.47 -38.07 27.60
N HIS A 525 -23.61 -39.06 27.85
CA HIS A 525 -23.96 -40.24 28.65
C HIS A 525 -24.19 -39.92 30.15
N HIS A 526 -23.46 -38.96 30.74
CA HIS A 526 -23.58 -38.63 32.17
C HIS A 526 -24.80 -37.76 32.52
N HIS A 527 -25.22 -36.85 31.63
CA HIS A 527 -26.37 -35.98 31.88
C HIS A 527 -27.72 -36.73 31.84
N HIS A 528 -27.80 -37.84 31.10
CA HIS A 528 -28.99 -38.71 31.09
C HIS A 528 -29.12 -39.59 32.34
N HIS A 529 -28.01 -40.03 32.94
CA HIS A 529 -28.06 -40.80 34.19
C HIS A 529 -28.51 -39.98 35.41
N HIS A 530 -28.20 -38.67 35.45
CA HIS A 530 -28.56 -37.82 36.60
C HIS A 530 -30.02 -37.33 36.60
N HIS A 531 -30.71 -37.30 35.46
CA HIS A 531 -32.11 -36.86 35.39
C HIS A 531 -33.13 -37.93 35.82
N HIS A 532 -32.72 -39.19 35.99
CA HIS A 532 -33.62 -40.29 36.36
C HIS A 532 -33.87 -40.46 37.87
N HIS A 533 -33.17 -39.73 38.75
CA HIS A 533 -33.23 -39.97 40.20
C HIS A 533 -33.96 -38.93 41.07
N HIS A 534 -34.51 -37.86 40.50
CA HIS A 534 -35.24 -36.86 41.30
C HIS A 534 -36.65 -36.63 40.75
N HIS A 535 -37.62 -37.42 41.21
CA HIS A 535 -38.99 -36.97 41.52
C HIS A 535 -39.81 -38.11 42.15
N HIS A 536 -39.68 -38.31 43.46
CA HIS A 536 -40.69 -39.00 44.27
C HIS A 536 -40.88 -38.26 45.61
N ARG A 537 -42.14 -37.82 45.86
CA ARG A 537 -42.76 -37.45 47.15
C ARG A 537 -42.22 -36.21 47.89
N LEU A 538 -43.00 -35.41 48.63
CA LEU A 538 -44.43 -35.11 48.75
C LEU A 538 -44.51 -33.86 49.66
N THR A 539 -45.59 -33.09 49.55
CA THR A 539 -46.06 -32.11 50.54
C THR A 539 -46.36 -32.75 51.91
N THR A 540 -45.96 -32.12 53.03
CA THR A 540 -46.77 -31.79 54.25
C THR A 540 -45.87 -31.39 55.44
N MET A 541 -46.41 -30.54 56.31
CA MET A 541 -45.80 -29.82 57.46
C MET A 541 -45.53 -30.72 58.68
N THR A 542 -44.50 -30.41 59.50
CA THR A 542 -44.53 -30.04 60.96
C THR A 542 -43.17 -30.21 61.66
N ASP A 543 -42.89 -29.28 62.58
CA ASP A 543 -42.00 -29.25 63.77
C ASP A 543 -40.46 -29.40 63.71
N ALA A 544 -39.80 -28.60 64.56
CA ALA A 544 -38.35 -28.47 64.81
C ALA A 544 -37.94 -29.20 66.13
N PRO A 545 -36.67 -29.20 66.66
CA PRO A 545 -35.37 -28.69 66.16
C PRO A 545 -34.14 -29.64 66.37
N ASN A 546 -32.96 -29.16 65.92
CA ASN A 546 -31.55 -29.50 66.31
C ASN A 546 -30.82 -30.73 65.69
N ALA A 547 -29.78 -30.46 64.87
CA ALA A 547 -28.35 -30.80 65.13
C ALA A 547 -27.46 -30.75 63.85
N HIS A 548 -26.55 -29.75 63.80
CA HIS A 548 -25.17 -29.69 63.24
C HIS A 548 -24.73 -30.29 61.85
N PRO A 549 -23.59 -29.81 61.28
CA PRO A 549 -23.52 -29.41 59.87
C PRO A 549 -22.75 -30.41 58.98
N ARG A 550 -23.22 -30.64 57.75
CA ARG A 550 -22.43 -31.31 56.71
C ARG A 550 -22.43 -30.55 55.37
N ARG A 551 -21.30 -29.87 55.18
CA ARG A 551 -20.55 -29.58 53.94
C ARG A 551 -21.29 -29.75 52.61
N ARG A 552 -21.49 -28.63 51.90
CA ARG A 552 -21.68 -28.58 50.44
C ARG A 552 -20.33 -28.71 49.72
N PRO A 553 -20.14 -29.63 48.75
CA PRO A 553 -19.08 -29.49 47.77
C PRO A 553 -19.67 -29.58 46.35
N THR A 554 -20.10 -28.45 45.77
CA THR A 554 -20.31 -28.36 44.29
C THR A 554 -20.55 -26.93 43.75
N ARG A 555 -20.19 -25.87 44.49
CA ARG A 555 -20.21 -24.49 43.95
C ARG A 555 -18.83 -23.88 43.69
N ARG A 556 -17.73 -24.52 44.13
CA ARG A 556 -16.37 -23.98 43.95
C ARG A 556 -15.74 -24.31 42.59
N ILE A 557 -16.02 -25.49 42.01
CA ILE A 557 -15.35 -25.93 40.77
C ILE A 557 -15.86 -25.17 39.53
N LEU A 558 -17.17 -24.92 39.42
CA LEU A 558 -17.76 -24.16 38.30
C LEU A 558 -17.40 -22.66 38.34
N ALA A 559 -17.24 -22.07 39.53
CA ALA A 559 -16.75 -20.70 39.68
C ALA A 559 -15.24 -20.58 39.40
N GLN A 560 -14.45 -21.62 39.68
CA GLN A 560 -13.03 -21.66 39.33
C GLN A 560 -12.83 -21.87 37.83
N ALA A 561 -13.59 -22.75 37.16
CA ALA A 561 -13.48 -22.97 35.70
C ALA A 561 -13.87 -21.72 34.87
N SER A 562 -14.86 -20.95 35.33
CA SER A 562 -15.23 -19.64 34.75
C SER A 562 -14.11 -18.60 34.92
N LYS A 563 -13.41 -18.60 36.06
CA LYS A 563 -12.25 -17.72 36.29
C LYS A 563 -11.06 -18.11 35.42
N TRP A 564 -10.77 -19.40 35.27
CA TRP A 564 -9.65 -19.88 34.45
C TRP A 564 -9.88 -19.69 32.94
N THR A 565 -11.12 -19.78 32.47
CA THR A 565 -11.46 -19.47 31.06
C THR A 565 -11.44 -17.97 30.78
N ALA A 566 -11.94 -17.14 31.72
CA ALA A 566 -11.78 -15.68 31.64
C ALA A 566 -10.31 -15.26 31.71
N LEU A 567 -9.51 -15.88 32.61
CA LEU A 567 -8.06 -15.67 32.72
C LEU A 567 -7.32 -16.16 31.47
N ALA A 568 -7.74 -17.25 30.82
CA ALA A 568 -7.14 -17.73 29.58
C ALA A 568 -7.45 -16.79 28.41
N LEU A 569 -8.66 -16.25 28.32
CA LEU A 569 -9.03 -15.24 27.33
C LEU A 569 -8.34 -13.89 27.61
N LEU A 570 -8.19 -13.49 28.87
CA LEU A 570 -7.44 -12.30 29.27
C LEU A 570 -5.95 -12.49 29.00
N ALA A 571 -5.40 -13.67 29.29
CA ALA A 571 -4.02 -14.06 29.01
C ALA A 571 -3.76 -14.04 27.50
N LEU A 572 -4.67 -14.59 26.69
CA LEU A 572 -4.61 -14.54 25.24
C LEU A 572 -4.69 -13.11 24.72
N ALA A 573 -5.59 -12.27 25.28
CA ALA A 573 -5.67 -10.85 24.94
C ALA A 573 -4.41 -10.08 25.33
N THR A 574 -3.79 -10.36 26.48
CA THR A 574 -2.50 -9.78 26.88
C THR A 574 -1.33 -10.30 26.05
N VAL A 575 -1.32 -11.58 25.65
CA VAL A 575 -0.31 -12.15 24.75
C VAL A 575 -0.44 -11.57 23.33
N LEU A 576 -1.66 -11.22 22.90
CA LEU A 576 -1.93 -10.52 21.64
C LEU A 576 -1.66 -9.00 21.74
N ALA A 577 -1.79 -8.40 22.93
CA ALA A 577 -1.46 -6.99 23.18
C ALA A 577 0.04 -6.76 23.46
N LEU A 578 0.79 -7.78 23.87
CA LEU A 578 2.23 -7.71 24.14
C LEU A 578 3.07 -7.35 22.89
N PRO A 579 2.78 -7.87 21.68
CA PRO A 579 3.36 -7.38 20.43
C PRO A 579 3.00 -5.91 20.15
N LEU A 580 1.78 -5.47 20.47
CA LEU A 580 1.31 -4.10 20.29
C LEU A 580 1.98 -3.11 21.27
N LEU A 581 2.22 -3.54 22.50
CA LEU A 581 2.98 -2.81 23.53
C LEU A 581 4.49 -2.87 23.28
N ALA A 582 5.01 -3.98 22.77
CA ALA A 582 6.40 -4.08 22.32
C ALA A 582 6.64 -3.24 21.07
N TYR A 583 5.63 -3.07 20.20
CA TYR A 583 5.65 -2.20 19.03
C TYR A 583 5.67 -0.71 19.42
N THR A 584 4.80 -0.28 20.35
CA THR A 584 4.83 1.10 20.88
C THR A 584 6.10 1.42 21.67
N ARG A 585 6.76 0.39 22.26
CA ARG A 585 8.07 0.54 22.91
C ARG A 585 9.26 0.44 21.94
N ARG A 586 9.15 -0.31 20.84
CA ARG A 586 10.18 -0.41 19.77
C ARG A 586 10.23 0.82 18.86
N GLN A 587 9.18 1.63 18.82
CA GLN A 587 9.25 2.98 18.25
C GLN A 587 10.14 3.94 19.08
N ARG A 588 10.69 3.50 20.22
CA ARG A 588 11.64 4.25 21.05
C ARG A 588 12.98 3.52 21.26
N LEU A 589 13.56 2.96 20.20
CA LEU A 589 14.98 2.58 20.21
C LEU A 589 15.74 3.33 19.12
N PRO A 590 17.00 3.69 19.42
CA PRO A 590 17.64 4.86 18.86
C PRO A 590 18.03 4.61 17.41
N VAL A 591 17.89 5.66 16.62
CA VAL A 591 18.65 5.89 15.39
C VAL A 591 20.07 5.37 15.64
N VAL A 592 20.47 4.35 14.89
CA VAL A 592 21.88 3.97 14.80
C VAL A 592 22.57 5.19 14.23
N ALA A 593 23.23 5.94 15.11
CA ALA A 593 24.04 7.07 14.70
C ALA A 593 25.11 6.53 13.73
N PRO A 594 25.35 7.21 12.61
CA PRO A 594 26.44 6.84 11.72
C PRO A 594 27.77 6.85 12.51
N PRO A 595 28.78 6.08 12.06
CA PRO A 595 30.07 6.06 12.71
C PRO A 595 30.57 7.51 12.87
N THR A 596 30.84 7.88 14.11
CA THR A 596 31.37 9.17 14.51
C THR A 596 32.72 9.36 13.84
N HIS A 597 32.73 10.02 12.69
CA HIS A 597 33.95 10.59 12.13
C HIS A 597 34.29 11.85 12.93
N ASP A 598 35.33 11.70 13.75
CA ASP A 598 36.32 12.71 14.12
C ASP A 598 35.79 14.04 14.72
N GLY A 599 35.47 14.01 16.02
CA GLY A 599 35.86 15.03 17.01
C GLY A 599 35.27 16.45 16.96
N GLN A 600 34.73 16.95 15.84
CA GLN A 600 34.16 18.30 15.75
C GLN A 600 32.89 18.32 14.89
N LYS A 601 31.79 18.83 15.47
CA LYS A 601 30.50 19.00 14.81
C LYS A 601 30.60 20.08 13.72
N GLN A 602 30.68 19.68 12.45
CA GLN A 602 30.61 20.59 11.30
C GLN A 602 29.74 19.98 10.18
N LEU A 603 29.11 20.83 9.37
CA LEU A 603 28.33 20.38 8.19
C LEU A 603 29.20 20.18 6.94
N ALA A 604 30.29 20.93 6.77
CA ALA A 604 31.17 20.77 5.63
C ALA A 604 31.91 19.41 5.69
N VAL A 605 32.02 18.71 4.56
CA VAL A 605 32.82 17.49 4.48
C VAL A 605 34.28 17.90 4.47
N ARG A 606 35.04 17.48 5.48
CA ARG A 606 36.49 17.69 5.51
C ARG A 606 37.16 16.82 4.45
N LEU A 607 38.08 17.41 3.69
CA LEU A 607 38.92 16.70 2.73
C LEU A 607 40.33 16.52 3.28
N HIS A 608 41.05 15.53 2.76
CA HIS A 608 42.34 15.09 3.30
C HIS A 608 43.43 15.09 2.23
N PRO A 609 43.77 16.25 1.61
CA PRO A 609 44.78 16.33 0.56
C PRO A 609 46.11 15.69 0.96
N GLU A 610 46.47 15.72 2.25
CA GLU A 610 47.66 15.08 2.82
C GLU A 610 47.77 13.58 2.53
N ASN A 611 46.65 12.88 2.43
CA ASN A 611 46.58 11.43 2.16
C ASN A 611 46.72 11.09 0.67
N HIS A 612 46.62 12.09 -0.23
CA HIS A 612 46.54 11.89 -1.68
C HIS A 612 47.67 12.56 -2.45
N VAL A 613 48.06 13.78 -2.07
CA VAL A 613 48.94 14.64 -2.86
C VAL A 613 50.38 14.10 -2.95
N ARG A 614 50.87 13.42 -1.89
CA ARG A 614 52.25 12.90 -1.78
C ARG A 614 52.42 11.43 -2.18
N ARG A 615 51.34 10.65 -2.26
CA ARG A 615 51.44 9.22 -2.60
C ARG A 615 51.49 9.00 -4.10
N GLU A 616 52.00 7.85 -4.52
CA GLU A 616 51.91 7.39 -5.91
C GLU A 616 50.46 6.99 -6.29
N PRO A 617 50.12 6.95 -7.60
CA PRO A 617 48.84 6.43 -8.07
C PRO A 617 48.57 5.02 -7.54
N THR A 618 47.34 4.76 -7.11
CA THR A 618 46.91 3.46 -6.59
C THR A 618 45.52 3.08 -7.10
N VAL A 619 45.07 1.88 -6.74
CA VAL A 619 43.70 1.41 -7.00
C VAL A 619 42.84 1.69 -5.78
N LEU A 620 41.74 2.41 -5.99
CA LEU A 620 40.73 2.71 -4.97
C LEU A 620 39.49 1.86 -5.25
N THR A 621 39.21 0.91 -4.37
CA THR A 621 38.08 -0.01 -4.51
C THR A 621 36.98 0.31 -3.52
N TYR A 622 35.75 0.42 -4.02
CA TYR A 622 34.56 0.71 -3.23
C TYR A 622 33.45 -0.30 -3.53
N ASN A 623 32.75 -0.73 -2.47
CA ASN A 623 31.57 -1.58 -2.60
C ASN A 623 30.35 -0.78 -2.14
N TRP A 624 29.43 -0.55 -3.06
CA TRP A 624 28.25 0.27 -2.83
C TRP A 624 26.99 -0.58 -2.97
N THR A 625 26.14 -0.56 -1.96
CA THR A 625 24.78 -1.07 -2.04
C THR A 625 23.82 0.11 -2.05
N VAL A 626 23.11 0.29 -3.17
CA VAL A 626 22.11 1.34 -3.34
C VAL A 626 20.78 0.84 -2.80
N THR A 627 20.20 1.58 -1.87
CA THR A 627 18.91 1.28 -1.22
C THR A 627 18.06 2.55 -1.10
N ARG A 628 16.82 2.43 -0.60
CA ARG A 628 15.99 3.57 -0.21
C ARG A 628 15.64 3.48 1.27
N GLY A 629 15.52 4.62 1.94
CA GLY A 629 15.06 4.68 3.31
C GLY A 629 14.50 6.05 3.70
N LEU A 630 13.61 6.06 4.69
CA LEU A 630 13.05 7.29 5.24
C LEU A 630 14.14 8.09 5.97
N ARG A 631 14.21 9.40 5.70
CA ARG A 631 15.14 10.37 6.30
C ARG A 631 14.41 11.69 6.57
N TRP A 632 14.99 12.52 7.43
CA TRP A 632 14.54 13.89 7.70
C TRP A 632 15.67 14.91 7.42
N PRO A 633 16.09 15.11 6.16
CA PRO A 633 17.22 16.00 5.84
C PRO A 633 17.05 17.43 6.35
N ASP A 634 15.83 17.94 6.32
CA ASP A 634 15.45 19.30 6.71
C ASP A 634 14.38 19.37 7.83
N GLY A 635 14.05 18.21 8.41
CA GLY A 635 12.97 18.06 9.40
C GLY A 635 11.69 17.43 8.84
N VAL A 636 11.56 17.31 7.52
CA VAL A 636 10.43 16.62 6.86
C VAL A 636 10.82 15.21 6.43
N GLU A 637 9.97 14.24 6.76
CA GLU A 637 10.18 12.84 6.39
C GLU A 637 10.04 12.65 4.87
N LYS A 638 11.07 12.07 4.25
CA LYS A 638 11.05 11.72 2.83
C LYS A 638 11.79 10.41 2.59
N MET A 639 11.35 9.66 1.58
CA MET A 639 12.07 8.49 1.07
C MET A 639 13.26 8.93 0.23
N VAL A 640 14.48 8.62 0.67
CA VAL A 640 15.74 9.09 0.07
C VAL A 640 16.58 7.89 -0.41
N TYR A 641 17.30 8.03 -1.51
CA TYR A 641 18.29 7.01 -1.92
C TYR A 641 19.52 7.04 -1.02
N LEU A 642 20.01 5.86 -0.68
CA LEU A 642 21.11 5.66 0.25
C LEU A 642 22.18 4.81 -0.40
N VAL A 643 23.45 5.20 -0.23
CA VAL A 643 24.59 4.34 -0.55
C VAL A 643 25.19 3.83 0.74
N ASN A 644 25.15 2.52 0.95
CA ASN A 644 25.58 1.89 2.21
C ASN A 644 24.87 2.46 3.45
N GLY A 645 23.60 2.85 3.30
CA GLY A 645 22.78 3.45 4.37
C GLY A 645 23.02 4.95 4.61
N LEU A 646 23.94 5.58 3.87
CA LEU A 646 24.33 6.99 4.03
C LEU A 646 23.62 7.90 3.02
N PHE A 647 23.30 9.12 3.47
CA PHE A 647 22.86 10.25 2.64
C PHE A 647 23.49 11.56 3.19
N PRO A 648 24.15 12.39 2.36
CA PRO A 648 24.55 12.09 0.98
C PRO A 648 25.42 10.82 0.88
N GLY A 649 25.61 10.31 -0.32
CA GLY A 649 26.50 9.18 -0.53
C GLY A 649 27.96 9.50 -0.20
N PRO A 650 28.83 8.48 -0.10
CA PRO A 650 30.23 8.67 0.26
C PRO A 650 30.96 9.59 -0.72
N THR A 651 31.83 10.45 -0.18
CA THR A 651 32.75 11.25 -0.98
C THR A 651 33.95 10.40 -1.37
N ILE A 652 34.27 10.36 -2.65
CA ILE A 652 35.49 9.72 -3.16
C ILE A 652 36.59 10.79 -3.20
N GLU A 653 37.66 10.58 -2.44
CA GLU A 653 38.90 11.33 -2.60
C GLU A 653 39.90 10.49 -3.40
N ALA A 654 40.41 11.04 -4.49
CA ALA A 654 41.37 10.38 -5.38
C ALA A 654 42.52 11.33 -5.71
N ARG A 655 43.53 10.82 -6.41
CA ARG A 655 44.65 11.58 -6.98
C ARG A 655 44.66 11.37 -8.49
N SER A 656 45.13 12.36 -9.26
CA SER A 656 45.39 12.16 -10.69
C SER A 656 46.21 10.89 -10.95
N GLY A 657 45.73 10.06 -11.89
CA GLY A 657 46.32 8.78 -12.24
C GLY A 657 45.81 7.57 -11.43
N ASP A 658 45.04 7.76 -10.36
CA ASP A 658 44.42 6.65 -9.64
C ASP A 658 43.43 5.87 -10.53
N ARG A 659 43.31 4.57 -10.25
CA ARG A 659 42.25 3.73 -10.82
C ARG A 659 41.14 3.58 -9.80
N ILE A 660 39.92 3.92 -10.18
CA ILE A 660 38.74 3.83 -9.33
C ILE A 660 37.92 2.61 -9.78
N VAL A 661 37.65 1.72 -8.84
CA VAL A 661 36.83 0.52 -9.03
C VAL A 661 35.65 0.58 -8.06
N VAL A 662 34.43 0.71 -8.56
CA VAL A 662 33.21 0.78 -7.74
C VAL A 662 32.27 -0.35 -8.13
N ASP A 663 32.11 -1.32 -7.24
CA ASP A 663 31.09 -2.36 -7.38
C ASP A 663 29.76 -1.84 -6.83
N VAL A 664 28.83 -1.53 -7.75
CA VAL A 664 27.51 -0.98 -7.42
C VAL A 664 26.49 -2.11 -7.48
N VAL A 665 26.01 -2.53 -6.31
CA VAL A 665 24.90 -3.46 -6.12
C VAL A 665 23.59 -2.68 -6.06
N ASN A 666 22.66 -3.00 -6.95
CA ASN A 666 21.31 -2.45 -6.90
C ASN A 666 20.45 -3.22 -5.90
N GLY A 667 20.27 -2.66 -4.69
CA GLY A 667 19.41 -3.19 -3.63
C GLY A 667 17.97 -2.66 -3.66
N LEU A 668 17.55 -1.98 -4.73
CA LEU A 668 16.19 -1.49 -4.92
C LEU A 668 15.24 -2.61 -5.38
N ALA A 669 13.94 -2.47 -5.12
CA ALA A 669 12.95 -3.50 -5.43
C ALA A 669 12.52 -3.55 -6.91
N SER A 670 12.41 -2.38 -7.55
CA SER A 670 11.74 -2.25 -8.87
C SER A 670 12.36 -1.23 -9.81
N GLU A 671 13.48 -0.61 -9.43
CA GLU A 671 14.10 0.48 -10.18
C GLU A 671 15.50 0.08 -10.61
N ASP A 672 15.91 0.51 -11.79
CA ASP A 672 17.27 0.32 -12.27
C ASP A 672 18.20 1.36 -11.63
N VAL A 673 19.51 1.14 -11.66
CA VAL A 673 20.49 2.12 -11.14
C VAL A 673 21.60 2.30 -12.17
N ALA A 674 22.01 3.55 -12.40
CA ALA A 674 23.23 3.87 -13.11
C ALA A 674 23.91 5.08 -12.45
N ILE A 675 25.24 5.03 -12.31
CA ILE A 675 26.04 6.10 -11.70
C ILE A 675 26.87 6.78 -12.77
N HIS A 676 26.74 8.11 -12.86
CA HIS A 676 27.56 8.96 -13.71
C HIS A 676 28.61 9.71 -12.90
N TRP A 677 29.78 9.93 -13.51
CA TRP A 677 30.96 10.56 -12.92
C TRP A 677 31.13 11.98 -13.48
N HIS A 678 30.32 12.90 -12.98
CA HIS A 678 30.13 14.23 -13.56
C HIS A 678 31.45 15.00 -13.68
N GLY A 679 31.75 15.41 -14.91
CA GLY A 679 32.91 16.22 -15.28
C GLY A 679 34.20 15.45 -15.55
N LEU A 680 34.30 14.16 -15.18
CA LEU A 680 35.44 13.34 -15.59
C LEU A 680 35.41 13.12 -17.10
N ARG A 681 36.58 13.16 -17.72
CA ARG A 681 36.72 12.97 -19.18
C ARG A 681 36.50 11.53 -19.61
N MET A 682 36.61 10.56 -18.69
CA MET A 682 36.39 9.13 -18.98
C MET A 682 37.17 8.65 -20.22
N ARG A 683 38.38 9.18 -20.42
CA ARG A 683 39.18 8.95 -21.64
C ARG A 683 39.53 7.47 -21.76
N GLY A 684 39.16 6.87 -22.89
CA GLY A 684 39.30 5.42 -23.12
C GLY A 684 38.28 4.54 -22.36
N HIS A 685 37.41 5.15 -21.53
CA HIS A 685 36.45 4.49 -20.66
C HIS A 685 35.02 5.03 -20.87
N ASN A 686 34.67 5.43 -22.11
CA ASN A 686 33.32 5.94 -22.47
C ASN A 686 32.17 5.05 -21.98
N HIS A 687 32.46 3.79 -21.80
CA HIS A 687 31.50 2.77 -21.45
C HIS A 687 31.27 2.60 -19.93
N MET A 688 32.06 3.30 -19.13
CA MET A 688 31.89 3.44 -17.68
C MET A 688 31.23 4.78 -17.32
N ASP A 689 30.74 5.52 -18.31
CA ASP A 689 30.21 6.86 -18.15
C ASP A 689 28.86 6.89 -17.40
N GLY A 690 28.10 5.80 -17.37
CA GLY A 690 26.85 5.75 -16.60
C GLY A 690 25.60 6.31 -17.28
N ALA A 691 25.69 6.77 -18.53
CA ALA A 691 24.57 7.37 -19.25
C ALA A 691 23.59 6.32 -19.80
N VAL A 692 22.41 6.21 -19.18
CA VAL A 692 21.38 5.23 -19.57
C VAL A 692 20.86 5.49 -20.99
N GLY A 693 20.82 4.43 -21.80
CA GLY A 693 20.42 4.51 -23.22
C GLY A 693 21.55 4.97 -24.14
N PHE A 694 22.61 5.60 -23.63
CA PHE A 694 23.79 5.99 -24.40
C PHE A 694 24.90 4.94 -24.31
N THR A 695 25.51 4.82 -23.14
CA THR A 695 26.72 4.02 -22.92
C THR A 695 26.40 2.68 -22.26
N GLN A 696 25.27 2.59 -21.55
CA GLN A 696 24.84 1.40 -20.85
C GLN A 696 23.32 1.33 -20.63
N CYS A 697 22.82 0.16 -20.24
CA CYS A 697 21.52 0.01 -19.58
C CYS A 697 21.65 0.27 -18.07
N GLY A 698 20.55 0.59 -17.39
CA GLY A 698 20.50 0.62 -15.93
C GLY A 698 20.67 -0.78 -15.34
N THR A 699 21.44 -0.88 -14.24
CA THR A 699 21.65 -2.12 -13.48
C THR A 699 20.34 -2.54 -12.83
N LYS A 700 19.85 -3.73 -13.12
CA LYS A 700 18.54 -4.21 -12.65
C LYS A 700 18.54 -4.52 -11.13
N PRO A 701 17.36 -4.50 -10.47
CA PRO A 701 17.19 -4.96 -9.08
C PRO A 701 17.90 -6.30 -8.78
N GLY A 702 18.68 -6.34 -7.71
CA GLY A 702 19.43 -7.51 -7.26
C GLY A 702 20.69 -7.83 -8.08
N GLN A 703 21.00 -7.08 -9.14
CA GLN A 703 22.22 -7.21 -9.91
C GLN A 703 23.28 -6.21 -9.44
N SER A 704 24.52 -6.41 -9.89
CA SER A 704 25.61 -5.47 -9.69
C SER A 704 26.30 -5.08 -10.99
N PHE A 705 26.93 -3.92 -10.99
CA PHE A 705 27.78 -3.46 -12.07
C PHE A 705 29.04 -2.81 -11.50
N VAL A 706 30.18 -3.17 -12.07
CA VAL A 706 31.48 -2.64 -11.66
C VAL A 706 31.90 -1.53 -12.60
N TYR A 707 31.95 -0.31 -12.08
CA TYR A 707 32.60 0.81 -12.76
C TYR A 707 34.11 0.73 -12.54
N ASP A 708 34.88 0.71 -13.62
CA ASP A 708 36.33 0.54 -13.56
C ASP A 708 37.01 1.47 -14.56
N PHE A 709 37.58 2.55 -14.05
CA PHE A 709 38.22 3.57 -14.88
C PHE A 709 39.43 4.18 -14.20
N THR A 710 40.33 4.73 -15.01
CA THR A 710 41.52 5.43 -14.53
C THR A 710 41.37 6.92 -14.73
N VAL A 711 41.61 7.69 -13.67
CA VAL A 711 41.59 9.15 -13.70
C VAL A 711 42.78 9.66 -14.52
N GLY A 712 42.58 10.67 -15.37
CA GLY A 712 43.64 11.22 -16.20
C GLY A 712 44.82 11.75 -15.37
N ARG A 713 46.06 11.61 -15.88
CA ARG A 713 47.27 12.09 -15.20
C ARG A 713 47.30 13.62 -14.99
N GLN A 714 46.56 14.36 -15.80
CA GLN A 714 46.44 15.83 -15.72
C GLN A 714 45.08 16.29 -15.21
N GLU A 715 44.21 15.33 -14.85
CA GLU A 715 42.85 15.58 -14.40
C GLU A 715 42.84 15.66 -12.87
N HIS A 716 42.52 16.82 -12.33
CA HIS A 716 42.39 17.12 -10.91
C HIS A 716 41.36 18.24 -10.74
N GLY A 717 40.72 18.33 -9.59
CA GLY A 717 39.70 19.34 -9.31
C GLY A 717 38.51 18.77 -8.55
N THR A 718 37.39 19.51 -8.64
CA THR A 718 36.14 19.18 -7.97
C THR A 718 35.15 18.58 -8.96
N PHE A 719 34.83 17.32 -8.74
CA PHE A 719 33.84 16.55 -9.46
C PHE A 719 32.78 16.06 -8.47
N TRP A 720 31.85 15.26 -8.96
CA TRP A 720 30.86 14.59 -8.14
C TRP A 720 30.29 13.41 -8.92
N TRP A 721 29.59 12.54 -8.23
CA TRP A 721 28.89 11.42 -8.87
C TRP A 721 27.40 11.50 -8.53
N HIS A 722 26.56 11.01 -9.44
CA HIS A 722 25.12 10.97 -9.21
C HIS A 722 24.42 9.86 -9.99
N GLY A 723 23.22 9.51 -9.55
CA GLY A 723 22.30 8.66 -10.30
C GLY A 723 21.96 9.28 -11.65
N HIS A 724 22.08 8.50 -12.72
CA HIS A 724 21.79 8.91 -14.11
C HIS A 724 20.77 7.97 -14.76
N ASP A 725 19.91 7.37 -13.93
CA ASP A 725 18.66 6.75 -14.36
C ASP A 725 17.48 7.58 -13.84
N GLN A 726 16.59 7.96 -14.75
CA GLN A 726 15.36 8.71 -14.43
C GLN A 726 15.63 9.97 -13.57
N MET A 727 15.02 10.05 -12.39
CA MET A 727 15.00 11.22 -11.51
C MET A 727 15.78 11.00 -10.19
N GLN A 728 16.56 9.91 -10.11
CA GLN A 728 17.12 9.41 -8.84
C GLN A 728 17.99 10.43 -8.11
N ARG A 729 18.73 11.26 -8.84
CA ARG A 729 19.59 12.31 -8.28
C ARG A 729 18.84 13.23 -7.32
N GLY A 730 17.69 13.77 -7.72
CA GLY A 730 16.98 14.78 -6.91
C GLY A 730 16.23 14.19 -5.71
N ASP A 731 16.20 12.87 -5.59
CA ASP A 731 15.73 12.12 -4.40
C ASP A 731 16.92 11.57 -3.57
N GLY A 732 18.14 12.04 -3.86
CA GLY A 732 19.31 11.90 -2.99
C GLY A 732 20.41 10.95 -3.45
N LEU A 733 20.32 10.38 -4.66
CA LEU A 733 21.39 9.53 -5.19
C LEU A 733 22.54 10.36 -5.76
N PHE A 734 23.37 10.93 -4.89
CA PHE A 734 24.59 11.68 -5.25
C PHE A 734 25.63 11.67 -4.14
N GLY A 735 26.88 12.00 -4.47
CA GLY A 735 27.97 12.20 -3.53
C GLY A 735 29.17 12.92 -4.15
N GLY A 736 30.14 13.29 -3.31
CA GLY A 736 31.32 14.03 -3.74
C GLY A 736 32.35 13.18 -4.48
N LEU A 737 33.12 13.81 -5.38
CA LEU A 737 34.29 13.21 -6.02
C LEU A 737 35.38 14.27 -6.17
N VAL A 738 36.42 14.21 -5.36
CA VAL A 738 37.53 15.17 -5.40
C VAL A 738 38.78 14.48 -5.87
N VAL A 739 39.42 15.04 -6.91
CA VAL A 739 40.69 14.53 -7.43
C VAL A 739 41.79 15.53 -7.11
N HIS A 740 42.69 15.13 -6.22
CA HIS A 740 43.82 15.92 -5.77
C HIS A 740 44.96 15.92 -6.80
N ARG A 741 45.59 17.09 -6.97
CA ARG A 741 46.75 17.25 -7.85
C ARG A 741 48.00 16.70 -7.16
N PRO A 742 48.86 15.94 -7.87
CA PRO A 742 50.19 15.57 -7.36
C PRO A 742 51.04 16.81 -7.02
N GLY A 743 51.72 16.83 -5.88
CA GLY A 743 52.53 17.98 -5.48
C GLY A 743 52.87 18.04 -4.00
N ALA A 744 53.10 19.25 -3.49
CA ALA A 744 53.19 19.51 -2.06
C ALA A 744 51.84 20.01 -1.54
N VAL A 745 51.48 19.60 -0.32
CA VAL A 745 50.34 20.17 0.41
C VAL A 745 50.64 21.63 0.71
N VAL A 746 49.67 22.51 0.51
CA VAL A 746 49.79 23.93 0.89
C VAL A 746 49.75 24.01 2.42
N GLU A 747 50.82 24.51 3.03
CA GLU A 747 50.88 24.69 4.49
C GLU A 747 49.86 25.73 4.94
N ASP A 748 49.20 25.47 6.09
CA ASP A 748 48.14 26.32 6.65
C ASP A 748 46.99 26.62 5.66
N GLU A 749 46.48 25.58 5.00
CA GLU A 749 45.23 25.61 4.23
C GLU A 749 44.43 24.33 4.47
N ASP A 750 43.21 24.45 5.01
CA ASP A 750 42.26 23.34 5.12
C ASP A 750 41.41 23.20 3.85
N GLU A 751 40.97 21.99 3.51
CA GLU A 751 40.04 21.75 2.41
C GLU A 751 38.68 21.23 2.90
N ALA A 752 37.61 21.78 2.32
CA ALA A 752 36.24 21.42 2.66
C ALA A 752 35.34 21.33 1.42
N LEU A 753 34.40 20.39 1.42
CA LEU A 753 33.41 20.17 0.35
C LEU A 753 32.00 20.52 0.83
N LEU A 754 31.29 21.29 0.00
CA LEU A 754 29.89 21.65 0.15
C LEU A 754 29.09 21.16 -1.07
N LEU A 755 28.24 20.17 -0.85
CA LEU A 755 27.20 19.73 -1.77
C LEU A 755 25.92 20.51 -1.43
N VAL A 756 25.53 21.44 -2.30
CA VAL A 756 24.40 22.34 -2.08
C VAL A 756 23.35 22.08 -3.15
N GLY A 757 22.09 21.93 -2.76
CA GLY A 757 21.03 21.72 -3.73
C GLY A 757 19.65 22.04 -3.19
N ASP A 758 18.75 22.42 -4.11
CA ASP A 758 17.32 22.45 -3.83
C ASP A 758 16.79 21.09 -3.36
N TRP A 759 15.69 21.14 -2.61
CA TRP A 759 15.07 19.94 -2.07
C TRP A 759 13.56 20.03 -2.12
N PHE A 760 12.96 18.92 -2.55
CA PHE A 760 11.52 18.75 -2.65
C PHE A 760 11.09 17.71 -1.63
N HIS A 761 9.93 17.89 -1.00
CA HIS A 761 9.34 16.89 -0.09
C HIS A 761 8.59 15.79 -0.85
N ARG A 762 8.12 16.09 -2.07
CA ARG A 762 7.55 15.10 -2.99
C ARG A 762 8.66 14.33 -3.71
N SER A 763 8.36 13.10 -4.16
CA SER A 763 9.31 12.34 -4.99
C SER A 763 9.59 13.09 -6.30
N GLN A 764 10.82 13.03 -6.81
CA GLN A 764 11.15 13.70 -8.07
C GLN A 764 10.42 13.10 -9.26
N THR A 765 10.07 11.80 -9.21
CA THR A 765 9.20 11.19 -10.22
C THR A 765 7.82 11.85 -10.25
N ASP A 766 7.27 12.22 -9.10
CA ASP A 766 5.99 12.95 -9.04
C ASP A 766 6.15 14.42 -9.46
N MET A 767 7.31 15.04 -9.23
CA MET A 767 7.66 16.35 -9.77
C MET A 767 7.70 16.33 -11.29
N LEU A 768 8.36 15.33 -11.88
CA LEU A 768 8.36 15.13 -13.32
C LEU A 768 6.94 14.93 -13.87
N ARG A 769 6.12 14.08 -13.23
CA ARG A 769 4.73 13.85 -13.65
C ARG A 769 3.89 15.12 -13.59
N TRP A 770 4.07 15.92 -12.53
CA TRP A 770 3.39 17.21 -12.41
C TRP A 770 3.85 18.17 -13.50
N TYR A 771 5.17 18.31 -13.71
CA TYR A 771 5.72 19.16 -14.76
C TYR A 771 5.23 18.75 -16.16
N ALA A 772 5.21 17.44 -16.46
CA ALA A 772 4.77 16.90 -17.74
C ALA A 772 3.23 16.91 -17.92
N ASP A 773 2.46 17.28 -16.89
CA ASP A 773 1.02 17.45 -17.03
C ASP A 773 0.69 18.71 -17.83
N HIS A 774 -0.33 18.66 -18.68
CA HIS A 774 -0.72 19.81 -19.49
C HIS A 774 -1.15 21.02 -18.63
N GLY A 775 -1.64 20.77 -17.41
CA GLY A 775 -2.08 21.77 -16.45
C GLY A 775 -0.94 22.53 -15.76
N SER A 776 0.29 22.02 -15.77
CA SER A 776 1.47 22.76 -15.26
C SER A 776 1.85 23.94 -16.16
N LEU A 777 1.35 23.92 -17.41
CA LEU A 777 1.74 24.81 -18.50
C LEU A 777 3.22 24.72 -18.91
N GLY A 778 4.00 23.79 -18.35
CA GLY A 778 5.44 23.71 -18.50
C GLY A 778 6.21 24.59 -17.52
N ASN A 779 5.56 25.06 -16.44
CA ASN A 779 6.23 25.81 -15.39
C ASN A 779 7.11 24.87 -14.56
N GLU A 780 8.36 25.25 -14.34
CA GLU A 780 9.27 24.53 -13.47
C GLU A 780 8.73 24.43 -12.04
N PRO A 781 8.93 23.30 -11.35
CA PRO A 781 8.47 23.13 -9.99
C PRO A 781 9.33 23.95 -9.02
N VAL A 782 8.69 24.62 -8.05
CA VAL A 782 9.36 25.38 -7.00
C VAL A 782 9.76 24.44 -5.85
N PRO A 783 11.03 24.42 -5.40
CA PRO A 783 11.47 23.57 -4.30
C PRO A 783 10.87 23.98 -2.96
N ASP A 784 10.81 23.02 -2.03
CA ASP A 784 10.25 23.19 -0.69
C ASP A 784 11.30 23.70 0.32
N SER A 785 12.57 23.29 0.14
CA SER A 785 13.69 23.67 0.99
C SER A 785 15.03 23.60 0.23
N LEU A 786 16.15 23.78 0.96
CA LEU A 786 17.52 23.65 0.45
C LEU A 786 18.37 22.85 1.45
N LEU A 787 19.25 21.99 0.92
CA LEU A 787 20.19 21.20 1.70
C LEU A 787 21.64 21.62 1.46
N VAL A 788 22.44 21.60 2.53
CA VAL A 788 23.91 21.67 2.50
C VAL A 788 24.43 20.37 3.10
N ASN A 789 25.16 19.59 2.30
CA ASN A 789 25.64 18.24 2.65
C ASN A 789 24.54 17.34 3.25
N GLY A 790 23.34 17.40 2.66
CA GLY A 790 22.18 16.61 3.05
C GLY A 790 21.49 17.06 4.35
N ARG A 791 21.81 18.26 4.85
CA ARG A 791 21.15 18.88 6.01
C ARG A 791 20.57 20.24 5.66
N GLY A 792 19.35 20.50 6.11
CA GLY A 792 18.65 21.76 5.91
C GLY A 792 17.69 22.07 7.05
N ARG A 793 16.76 22.99 6.79
CA ARG A 793 15.68 23.32 7.72
C ARG A 793 14.40 23.62 6.93
N PHE A 794 13.28 23.27 7.53
CA PHE A 794 11.95 23.61 7.04
C PHE A 794 11.07 24.01 8.22
N ASP A 795 10.33 25.11 8.08
CA ASP A 795 9.36 25.52 9.09
C ASP A 795 8.05 24.77 8.87
N CYS A 796 7.76 23.82 9.78
CA CYS A 796 6.56 23.01 9.74
C CYS A 796 5.24 23.81 9.76
N SER A 797 5.25 25.08 10.18
CA SER A 797 4.06 25.94 10.12
C SER A 797 3.65 26.31 8.69
N HIS A 798 4.60 26.26 7.75
CA HIS A 798 4.36 26.47 6.32
C HIS A 798 4.03 25.17 5.56
N ALA A 799 3.90 24.04 6.27
CA ALA A 799 3.41 22.80 5.66
C ALA A 799 1.98 22.99 5.16
N VAL A 800 1.78 22.86 3.85
CA VAL A 800 0.48 23.13 3.22
C VAL A 800 -0.53 22.05 3.66
N PRO A 801 -1.68 22.40 4.25
CA PRO A 801 -2.66 21.41 4.73
C PRO A 801 -3.22 20.48 3.63
N ALA A 802 -3.25 20.96 2.39
CA ALA A 802 -3.65 20.18 1.22
C ALA A 802 -2.60 19.13 0.79
N ARG A 803 -1.41 19.14 1.39
CA ARG A 803 -0.28 18.23 1.14
C ARG A 803 0.42 17.91 2.47
N PRO A 804 -0.21 17.09 3.34
CA PRO A 804 0.31 16.84 4.68
C PRO A 804 1.66 16.13 4.61
N VAL A 805 2.69 16.76 5.18
CA VAL A 805 4.02 16.17 5.36
C VAL A 805 4.23 15.78 6.82
N VAL A 806 4.97 14.69 7.05
CA VAL A 806 5.40 14.32 8.42
C VAL A 806 6.58 15.21 8.78
N CYS A 807 6.28 16.32 9.46
CA CYS A 807 7.26 17.32 9.84
C CYS A 807 7.53 17.28 11.34
N SER A 808 8.81 17.37 11.71
CA SER A 808 9.25 17.53 13.09
C SER A 808 10.15 18.76 13.18
N ARG A 809 10.16 19.44 14.34
CA ARG A 809 11.10 20.54 14.55
C ARG A 809 12.53 20.02 14.39
N ALA A 810 13.19 20.46 13.32
CA ALA A 810 14.57 20.07 13.03
C ALA A 810 15.48 20.45 14.20
N ALA A 811 16.42 19.56 14.53
CA ALA A 811 17.46 19.85 15.50
C ALA A 811 18.31 21.05 15.04
N SER A 812 18.92 21.77 15.98
CA SER A 812 19.89 22.83 15.66
C SER A 812 20.92 22.31 14.66
N LEU A 813 21.11 23.03 13.56
CA LEU A 813 22.16 22.73 12.59
C LEU A 813 23.52 23.03 13.20
N ASP A 814 24.48 22.13 12.94
CA ASP A 814 25.88 22.35 13.26
C ASP A 814 26.44 23.51 12.41
N PRO A 815 27.49 24.21 12.86
CA PRO A 815 28.14 25.22 12.04
C PRO A 815 28.70 24.61 10.75
N ILE A 816 28.83 25.42 9.69
CA ILE A 816 29.37 24.93 8.41
C ILE A 816 30.81 24.46 8.59
N PHE A 817 31.65 25.25 9.26
CA PHE A 817 33.07 24.99 9.42
C PHE A 817 33.47 24.84 10.90
N ALA A 818 34.41 23.93 11.18
CA ALA A 818 35.20 23.97 12.39
C ALA A 818 36.53 24.67 12.08
N ARG A 819 36.79 25.83 12.70
CA ARG A 819 37.99 26.62 12.42
C ARG A 819 39.26 25.88 12.83
N ARG A 820 40.19 25.71 11.88
CA ARG A 820 41.46 24.97 12.06
C ARG A 820 42.66 25.66 11.42
N SER A 821 42.47 26.35 10.30
CA SER A 821 43.49 27.13 9.59
C SER A 821 43.08 28.60 9.38
N SER A 822 44.05 29.45 9.01
CA SER A 822 43.82 30.82 8.55
C SER A 822 43.16 30.88 7.16
N LYS A 823 43.33 29.85 6.33
CA LYS A 823 42.75 29.73 4.99
C LYS A 823 41.98 28.43 4.86
N THR A 824 40.86 28.49 4.15
CA THR A 824 40.10 27.29 3.81
C THR A 824 39.76 27.29 2.34
N ARG A 825 40.16 26.25 1.61
CA ARG A 825 39.68 26.01 0.26
C ARG A 825 38.34 25.29 0.32
N VAL A 826 37.28 25.99 -0.07
CA VAL A 826 35.92 25.47 -0.10
C VAL A 826 35.56 25.08 -1.52
N ARG A 827 35.28 23.80 -1.73
CA ARG A 827 34.84 23.21 -2.99
C ARG A 827 33.32 23.12 -2.97
N ILE A 828 32.65 23.85 -3.85
CA ILE A 828 31.19 24.00 -3.84
C ILE A 828 30.64 23.33 -5.09
N VAL A 829 29.63 22.48 -4.91
CA VAL A 829 28.94 21.75 -5.97
C VAL A 829 27.45 22.05 -5.89
N ASN A 830 26.84 22.47 -7.00
CA ASN A 830 25.39 22.51 -7.09
C ASN A 830 24.86 21.12 -7.49
N THR A 831 24.30 20.39 -6.53
CA THR A 831 23.69 19.07 -6.71
C THR A 831 22.17 19.14 -6.91
N GLY A 832 21.61 20.35 -7.02
CA GLY A 832 20.17 20.62 -7.13
C GLY A 832 19.53 20.04 -8.39
N SER A 833 18.20 20.10 -8.44
CA SER A 833 17.39 19.57 -9.54
C SER A 833 16.93 20.67 -10.49
N VAL A 834 16.81 21.92 -10.03
CA VAL A 834 16.26 23.06 -10.78
C VAL A 834 16.98 24.38 -10.46
N ALA A 835 17.25 24.67 -9.18
CA ALA A 835 17.63 25.99 -8.71
C ALA A 835 19.12 26.31 -8.95
N GLY A 836 19.38 27.50 -9.50
CA GLY A 836 20.68 28.17 -9.35
C GLY A 836 20.77 28.86 -7.99
N PHE A 837 21.99 29.10 -7.48
CA PHE A 837 22.17 29.90 -6.28
C PHE A 837 23.46 30.73 -6.29
N SER A 838 23.39 31.92 -5.68
CA SER A 838 24.58 32.70 -5.29
C SER A 838 24.93 32.42 -3.84
N LEU A 839 26.20 32.63 -3.47
CA LEU A 839 26.69 32.35 -2.13
C LEU A 839 27.47 33.54 -1.59
N ALA A 840 27.21 33.96 -0.35
CA ALA A 840 27.97 34.97 0.36
C ALA A 840 28.36 34.49 1.76
N LEU A 841 29.52 34.92 2.24
CA LEU A 841 29.96 34.63 3.60
C LEU A 841 30.19 35.93 4.38
N ASP A 842 29.47 36.09 5.48
CA ASP A 842 29.61 37.27 6.33
C ASP A 842 30.93 37.21 7.11
N GLY A 843 31.63 38.33 7.17
CA GLY A 843 32.91 38.43 7.86
C GLY A 843 34.09 37.78 7.13
N ALA A 844 33.93 37.32 5.88
CA ALA A 844 35.02 36.71 5.14
C ALA A 844 35.16 37.20 3.69
N GLN A 845 36.34 36.99 3.12
CA GLN A 845 36.61 37.18 1.71
C GLN A 845 36.68 35.84 0.98
N LEU A 846 36.03 35.79 -0.17
CA LEU A 846 36.00 34.67 -1.10
C LEU A 846 36.80 35.05 -2.34
N GLN A 847 37.76 34.22 -2.73
CA GLN A 847 38.47 34.37 -4.00
C GLN A 847 38.26 33.10 -4.83
N ILE A 848 37.72 33.24 -6.04
CA ILE A 848 37.54 32.09 -6.93
C ILE A 848 38.90 31.64 -7.45
N VAL A 849 39.21 30.35 -7.31
CA VAL A 849 40.50 29.78 -7.74
C VAL A 849 40.35 28.73 -8.82
N ALA A 850 39.21 28.04 -8.88
CA ALA A 850 38.89 27.16 -9.99
C ALA A 850 37.38 27.03 -10.24
N VAL A 851 37.04 26.63 -11.46
CA VAL A 851 35.66 26.29 -11.89
C VAL A 851 35.62 24.88 -12.47
N ASP A 852 34.48 24.21 -12.29
CA ASP A 852 34.17 22.86 -12.78
C ASP A 852 35.30 21.85 -12.51
N GLY A 853 35.77 21.12 -13.52
CA GLY A 853 36.83 20.11 -13.46
C GLY A 853 38.23 20.65 -13.16
N GLY A 854 38.33 21.69 -12.34
CA GLY A 854 39.59 22.25 -11.84
C GLY A 854 40.26 23.26 -12.77
N CYS A 855 39.50 23.94 -13.65
CA CYS A 855 40.03 25.03 -14.47
C CYS A 855 40.46 26.17 -13.56
N ALA A 856 41.76 26.40 -13.44
CA ALA A 856 42.29 27.48 -12.62
C ALA A 856 41.93 28.84 -13.21
N VAL A 857 41.51 29.78 -12.38
CA VAL A 857 41.04 31.10 -12.81
C VAL A 857 41.70 32.24 -12.07
N ARG A 858 41.69 33.43 -12.69
CA ARG A 858 42.12 34.69 -12.07
C ARG A 858 40.91 35.45 -11.62
N ASP A 859 40.82 35.63 -10.32
CA ASP A 859 39.79 36.43 -9.66
C ASP A 859 40.39 37.28 -8.54
N ARG A 860 39.69 38.36 -8.19
CA ARG A 860 40.04 39.24 -7.06
C ARG A 860 39.17 38.87 -5.85
N PRO A 861 39.70 38.96 -4.61
CA PRO A 861 38.90 38.70 -3.41
C PRO A 861 37.60 39.54 -3.39
N GLY A 862 36.47 38.90 -3.13
CA GLY A 862 35.14 39.49 -3.02
C GLY A 862 34.38 38.98 -1.80
N ARG A 863 33.10 39.32 -1.65
CA ARG A 863 32.25 38.88 -0.53
C ARG A 863 31.25 37.79 -0.92
N SER A 864 30.98 37.63 -2.21
CA SER A 864 30.02 36.65 -2.72
C SER A 864 30.43 36.10 -4.07
N VAL A 865 30.04 34.86 -4.34
CA VAL A 865 30.10 34.18 -5.63
C VAL A 865 28.75 34.29 -6.31
N GLY A 866 28.76 34.54 -7.62
CA GLY A 866 27.57 34.60 -8.48
C GLY A 866 26.83 33.27 -8.61
N VAL A 867 25.82 33.26 -9.48
CA VAL A 867 24.90 32.13 -9.61
C VAL A 867 25.62 30.89 -10.14
N LEU A 868 25.65 29.85 -9.31
CA LEU A 868 26.09 28.50 -9.66
C LEU A 868 24.87 27.64 -10.00
N TYR A 869 24.79 27.14 -11.22
CA TYR A 869 23.65 26.34 -11.69
C TYR A 869 23.85 24.82 -11.47
N PRO A 870 22.78 24.00 -11.50
CA PRO A 870 22.87 22.55 -11.34
C PRO A 870 23.98 21.92 -12.20
N GLY A 871 24.89 21.20 -11.55
CA GLY A 871 26.04 20.54 -12.16
C GLY A 871 27.32 21.37 -12.26
N GLU A 872 27.27 22.68 -12.08
CA GLU A 872 28.47 23.51 -12.01
C GLU A 872 29.17 23.38 -10.65
N ARG A 873 30.50 23.57 -10.67
CA ARG A 873 31.32 23.60 -9.45
C ARG A 873 32.19 24.83 -9.41
N VAL A 874 32.50 25.28 -8.20
CA VAL A 874 33.43 26.37 -7.97
C VAL A 874 34.28 26.08 -6.73
N ASP A 875 35.58 26.30 -6.87
CA ASP A 875 36.52 26.26 -5.76
C ASP A 875 36.84 27.70 -5.37
N VAL A 876 36.68 28.01 -4.09
CA VAL A 876 37.00 29.32 -3.52
C VAL A 876 37.99 29.19 -2.37
N VAL A 877 38.93 30.12 -2.29
CA VAL A 877 39.76 30.30 -1.10
C VAL A 877 39.09 31.31 -0.19
N LEU A 878 38.75 30.84 1.00
CA LEU A 878 38.11 31.58 2.07
C LEU A 878 39.15 32.15 3.03
N ARG A 879 39.03 33.44 3.35
CA ARG A 879 39.83 34.12 4.40
C ARG A 879 38.92 34.89 5.34
N TRP A 880 39.00 34.58 6.63
CA TRP A 880 38.25 35.26 7.68
C TRP A 880 38.83 36.65 7.95
N MET A 881 37.94 37.66 8.04
CA MET A 881 38.28 39.07 8.32
C MET A 881 37.64 39.55 9.63
N ASP A 882 36.39 39.17 9.87
CA ASP A 882 35.66 39.33 11.13
C ASP A 882 34.89 38.02 11.39
N GLU A 883 34.85 37.57 12.64
CA GLU A 883 34.27 36.27 13.01
C GLU A 883 33.06 36.41 13.91
N ARG A 884 32.72 37.64 14.28
CA ARG A 884 31.51 37.93 15.05
C ARG A 884 30.30 37.64 14.18
N ASP A 885 29.54 36.63 14.58
CA ASP A 885 28.35 36.13 13.88
C ASP A 885 28.61 35.82 12.39
N ALA A 886 29.66 35.05 12.11
CA ALA A 886 29.96 34.59 10.76
C ALA A 886 28.86 33.65 10.21
N ARG A 887 28.26 34.00 9.07
CA ARG A 887 27.15 33.25 8.45
C ARG A 887 27.40 32.98 6.97
N LEU A 888 26.92 31.84 6.51
CA LEU A 888 26.84 31.43 5.11
C LEU A 888 25.44 31.72 4.59
N ASN A 889 25.33 32.68 3.67
CA ASN A 889 24.06 33.06 3.05
C ASN A 889 24.00 32.53 1.63
N ILE A 890 22.97 31.74 1.34
CA ILE A 890 22.71 31.16 0.03
C ILE A 890 21.46 31.83 -0.55
N TYR A 891 21.59 32.44 -1.72
CA TYR A 891 20.54 33.18 -2.38
C TYR A 891 20.08 32.41 -3.60
N LEU A 892 18.85 31.89 -3.56
CA LEU A 892 18.25 31.16 -4.67
C LEU A 892 17.95 32.10 -5.84
N ASP A 893 18.31 31.66 -7.03
CA ASP A 893 18.00 32.36 -8.27
C ASP A 893 16.52 32.11 -8.64
N ASP A 894 15.76 33.18 -8.82
CA ASP A 894 14.32 33.13 -9.07
C ASP A 894 13.96 32.99 -10.57
N GLU A 895 14.97 33.10 -11.46
CA GLU A 895 14.81 33.07 -12.91
C GLU A 895 14.06 31.82 -13.39
N ASN A 896 14.37 30.67 -12.80
CA ASN A 896 13.77 29.39 -13.20
C ASN A 896 12.41 29.12 -12.54
N PHE A 897 11.94 29.94 -11.60
CA PHE A 897 10.65 29.73 -10.91
C PHE A 897 9.57 30.74 -11.33
N SER A 898 9.82 31.54 -12.36
CA SER A 898 8.84 32.50 -12.93
C SER A 898 8.18 33.44 -11.91
N GLY A 899 8.84 33.68 -10.77
CA GLY A 899 8.29 34.45 -9.67
C GLY A 899 7.12 33.79 -8.92
N PHE A 900 6.92 32.47 -9.04
CA PHE A 900 5.98 31.73 -8.19
C PHE A 900 6.51 31.69 -6.76
N PRO A 901 5.90 32.43 -5.81
CA PRO A 901 6.42 32.49 -4.45
C PRO A 901 6.17 31.16 -3.74
N ASN A 902 7.17 30.69 -3.00
CA ASN A 902 6.98 29.68 -1.97
C ASN A 902 7.24 30.32 -0.61
N GLU A 903 6.18 30.54 0.17
CA GLU A 903 6.30 31.13 1.50
C GLU A 903 7.17 30.30 2.46
N ALA A 904 7.27 28.98 2.21
CA ALA A 904 8.08 28.09 3.03
C ALA A 904 9.58 28.15 2.71
N LEU A 905 9.94 28.66 1.51
CA LEU A 905 11.31 28.78 1.04
C LEU A 905 11.63 30.25 0.76
N THR A 906 12.21 30.92 1.74
CA THR A 906 12.75 32.26 1.53
C THR A 906 13.91 32.22 0.54
N GLN A 907 13.99 33.23 -0.33
CA GLN A 907 15.05 33.34 -1.33
C GLN A 907 16.45 33.36 -0.70
N ASN A 908 16.58 33.89 0.51
CA ASN A 908 17.81 33.86 1.30
C ASN A 908 17.76 32.73 2.35
N GLN A 909 18.76 31.85 2.32
CA GLN A 909 18.97 30.76 3.27
C GLN A 909 20.29 30.96 4.02
N SER A 910 20.21 31.31 5.30
CA SER A 910 21.39 31.64 6.13
C SER A 910 21.79 30.56 7.13
N PHE A 911 23.03 30.06 7.10
CA PHE A 911 23.57 29.04 7.99
C PHE A 911 24.68 29.63 8.88
N ARG A 912 24.85 29.13 10.11
CA ARG A 912 25.99 29.55 10.96
C ARG A 912 27.28 29.02 10.35
N ALA A 913 28.22 29.90 10.03
CA ALA A 913 29.47 29.46 9.42
C ALA A 913 30.47 28.97 10.47
N LEU A 914 30.54 29.64 11.62
CA LEU A 914 31.40 29.28 12.77
C LEU A 914 30.57 29.17 14.06
N SER A 915 31.14 28.58 15.10
CA SER A 915 30.52 28.54 16.44
C SER A 915 30.65 29.90 17.13
N SER A 916 29.54 30.47 17.61
CA SER A 916 29.51 31.75 18.34
C SER A 916 29.52 31.53 19.86
N PRO A 917 30.17 32.42 20.66
CA PRO A 917 30.00 32.44 22.11
C PRO A 917 28.56 32.80 22.51
N PRO A 918 28.07 32.37 23.69
CA PRO A 918 26.67 32.49 24.10
C PRO A 918 26.10 33.93 24.26
N ASP A 919 26.91 34.98 24.20
CA ASP A 919 26.50 36.37 24.48
C ASP A 919 26.10 37.22 23.26
N SER A 920 26.10 36.68 22.04
CA SER A 920 25.67 37.43 20.84
C SER A 920 24.14 37.32 20.62
N LEU A 921 23.36 38.09 21.38
CA LEU A 921 21.89 38.22 21.24
C LEU A 921 21.44 39.15 20.09
N LEU A 922 22.37 39.74 19.33
CA LEU A 922 22.04 40.55 18.17
C LEU A 922 22.00 39.66 16.93
N VAL A 923 20.79 39.22 16.56
CA VAL A 923 20.52 38.72 15.21
C VAL A 923 20.63 39.92 14.28
N VAL A 924 21.80 40.13 13.66
CA VAL A 924 21.93 41.10 12.58
C VAL A 924 21.22 40.50 11.36
N GLU A 925 20.22 41.20 10.81
CA GLU A 925 19.62 40.76 9.55
C GLU A 925 20.71 40.64 8.49
N PRO A 926 20.75 39.53 7.71
CA PRO A 926 21.77 39.33 6.71
C PRO A 926 21.75 40.49 5.72
N THR A 927 22.94 41.01 5.39
CA THR A 927 23.04 42.14 4.46
C THR A 927 22.50 41.68 3.10
N PRO A 928 21.53 42.38 2.47
CA PRO A 928 21.06 42.04 1.14
C PRO A 928 22.22 41.93 0.16
N LEU A 929 22.11 41.01 -0.80
CA LEU A 929 23.15 40.82 -1.82
C LEU A 929 23.17 42.05 -2.75
N ALA A 930 23.94 43.07 -2.37
CA ALA A 930 24.08 44.29 -3.14
C ALA A 930 24.91 44.03 -4.40
N SER A 931 24.31 44.21 -5.57
CA SER A 931 25.02 44.23 -6.85
C SER A 931 25.99 45.42 -6.88
N GLY A 932 27.27 45.17 -6.65
CA GLY A 932 28.36 46.15 -6.64
C GLY A 932 29.74 45.48 -6.76
N ASP A 933 30.83 46.25 -6.62
CA ASP A 933 32.23 45.80 -6.84
C ASP A 933 32.69 44.57 -6.03
N HIS A 934 31.92 44.16 -5.02
CA HIS A 934 32.21 43.03 -4.14
C HIS A 934 31.50 41.71 -4.52
N HIS A 935 30.60 41.73 -5.52
CA HIS A 935 29.97 40.54 -6.09
C HIS A 935 30.80 39.99 -7.26
N ARG A 936 31.04 38.68 -7.30
CA ARG A 936 31.86 38.01 -8.33
C ARG A 936 30.99 37.19 -9.27
N ASN A 937 30.69 37.72 -10.45
CA ASN A 937 29.97 37.00 -11.49
C ASN A 937 30.86 35.91 -12.11
N LEU A 938 30.38 34.66 -12.13
CA LEU A 938 31.11 33.53 -12.70
C LEU A 938 31.34 33.64 -14.22
N LEU A 939 30.54 34.45 -14.92
CA LEU A 939 30.70 34.67 -16.36
C LEU A 939 31.88 35.59 -16.72
N ASP A 940 32.32 36.44 -15.79
CA ASP A 940 33.38 37.44 -16.03
C ASP A 940 34.80 36.90 -15.72
N VAL A 941 34.86 35.68 -15.19
CA VAL A 941 36.10 35.04 -14.74
C VAL A 941 36.94 34.60 -15.94
N LYS A 942 38.26 34.78 -15.85
CA LYS A 942 39.22 34.39 -16.91
C LYS A 942 40.12 33.25 -16.46
N ALA A 943 40.54 32.39 -17.38
CA ALA A 943 41.45 31.30 -17.06
C ALA A 943 42.83 31.83 -16.62
N ALA A 944 43.46 31.16 -15.66
CA ALA A 944 44.73 31.57 -15.10
C ALA A 944 45.95 31.19 -15.96
N SER A 945 45.87 30.06 -16.67
CA SER A 945 46.90 29.60 -17.60
C SER A 945 46.76 30.26 -18.96
N SER A 946 47.89 30.70 -19.53
CA SER A 946 47.96 31.17 -20.91
C SER A 946 47.88 29.98 -21.88
N SER A 947 46.70 29.71 -22.45
CA SER A 947 46.56 28.75 -23.56
C SER A 947 46.91 29.37 -24.93
N GLY A 948 47.33 30.64 -24.94
CA GLY A 948 47.51 31.44 -26.15
C GLY A 948 46.19 31.92 -26.73
N ARG A 949 46.26 32.78 -27.76
CA ARG A 949 45.08 33.23 -28.50
C ARG A 949 44.58 32.08 -29.39
N MET A 950 43.32 31.69 -29.21
CA MET A 950 42.71 30.67 -30.06
C MET A 950 42.39 31.23 -31.46
N PRO A 951 42.32 30.37 -32.50
CA PRO A 951 41.88 30.76 -33.84
C PRO A 951 40.51 31.46 -33.81
N SER A 952 40.18 32.30 -34.78
CA SER A 952 38.85 32.93 -34.82
C SER A 952 37.74 31.93 -35.13
N ARG A 953 38.00 30.93 -35.99
CA ARG A 953 37.03 29.90 -36.40
C ARG A 953 37.49 28.49 -36.06
N ALA A 954 36.55 27.64 -35.67
CA ALA A 954 36.75 26.19 -35.63
C ALA A 954 36.64 25.55 -37.02
N LYS A 955 37.11 24.31 -37.16
CA LYS A 955 37.00 23.54 -38.40
C LYS A 955 35.56 23.08 -38.68
N TRP A 956 34.78 22.83 -37.62
CA TRP A 956 33.38 22.42 -37.69
C TRP A 956 32.53 23.31 -36.79
N THR A 957 31.26 23.50 -37.15
CA THR A 957 30.28 24.21 -36.34
C THR A 957 29.01 23.38 -36.22
N ILE A 958 28.52 23.20 -35.01
CA ILE A 958 27.29 22.50 -34.67
C ILE A 958 26.33 23.51 -34.05
N LEU A 959 25.08 23.50 -34.51
CA LEU A 959 24.05 24.40 -34.05
C LEU A 959 22.92 23.63 -33.37
N PHE A 960 22.65 23.97 -32.12
CA PHE A 960 21.54 23.44 -31.35
C PHE A 960 20.59 24.55 -30.91
N TYR A 961 19.30 24.26 -30.99
CA TYR A 961 18.21 25.07 -30.46
C TYR A 961 17.54 24.30 -29.33
N PHE A 962 17.60 24.85 -28.12
CA PHE A 962 17.00 24.27 -26.93
C PHE A 962 15.67 24.97 -26.69
N LYS A 963 14.62 24.17 -26.51
CA LYS A 963 13.28 24.70 -26.25
C LYS A 963 12.38 23.68 -25.57
N THR A 964 11.51 24.15 -24.69
CA THR A 964 10.37 23.41 -24.17
C THR A 964 9.15 23.71 -25.03
N GLN A 965 8.48 22.68 -25.56
CA GLN A 965 7.29 22.86 -26.38
C GLN A 965 6.15 21.96 -25.95
N ARG A 966 4.93 22.45 -26.13
CA ARG A 966 3.70 21.67 -25.99
C ARG A 966 3.10 21.48 -27.36
N LEU A 967 3.18 20.26 -27.88
CA LEU A 967 2.63 19.93 -29.19
C LEU A 967 1.42 19.00 -29.02
N SER A 968 0.42 19.16 -29.87
CA SER A 968 -0.80 18.34 -29.85
C SER A 968 -0.50 16.85 -30.03
N ARG A 969 0.51 16.50 -30.85
CA ARG A 969 0.98 15.12 -31.05
C ARG A 969 1.47 14.44 -29.76
N PHE A 970 1.84 15.23 -28.74
CA PHE A 970 2.25 14.75 -27.42
C PHE A 970 1.17 15.00 -26.36
N GLY A 971 -0.09 15.18 -26.77
CA GLY A 971 -1.21 15.42 -25.87
C GLY A 971 -1.10 16.77 -25.13
N ASN A 972 -0.45 17.77 -25.73
CA ASN A 972 -0.17 19.08 -25.13
C ASN A 972 0.66 19.02 -23.83
N ARG A 973 1.39 17.93 -23.60
CA ARG A 973 2.34 17.81 -22.51
C ARG A 973 3.60 18.64 -22.80
N PRO A 974 4.19 19.31 -21.80
CA PRO A 974 5.50 19.94 -21.93
C PRO A 974 6.58 18.89 -22.22
N MET A 975 7.28 19.06 -23.35
CA MET A 975 8.37 18.20 -23.79
C MET A 975 9.61 19.03 -24.07
N GLY A 976 10.79 18.50 -23.74
CA GLY A 976 12.07 19.13 -24.01
C GLY A 976 12.58 18.79 -25.41
N PHE A 977 13.00 19.80 -26.18
CA PHE A 977 13.51 19.62 -27.53
C PHE A 977 14.93 20.13 -27.66
N VAL A 978 15.72 19.37 -28.42
CA VAL A 978 16.92 19.88 -29.08
C VAL A 978 16.68 19.83 -30.59
N ASN A 979 16.67 21.00 -31.22
CA ASN A 979 16.22 21.21 -32.60
C ASN A 979 14.78 20.70 -32.80
N HIS A 980 14.60 19.60 -33.54
CA HIS A 980 13.29 19.01 -33.84
C HIS A 980 13.10 17.66 -33.13
N THR A 981 14.02 17.28 -32.26
CA THR A 981 14.07 15.96 -31.63
C THR A 981 13.82 16.09 -30.12
N THR A 982 13.00 15.17 -29.60
CA THR A 982 12.83 14.94 -28.16
C THR A 982 13.43 13.58 -27.86
N TRP A 983 14.36 13.52 -26.92
CA TRP A 983 15.08 12.28 -26.65
C TRP A 983 14.26 11.26 -25.88
N THR A 984 14.47 9.99 -26.20
CA THR A 984 14.01 8.84 -25.42
C THR A 984 15.11 7.80 -25.31
N ALA A 985 15.26 7.20 -24.12
CA ALA A 985 16.26 6.15 -23.89
C ALA A 985 15.98 4.92 -24.78
N GLN A 986 16.96 4.55 -25.60
CA GLN A 986 16.89 3.35 -26.43
C GLN A 986 17.52 2.14 -25.71
N THR A 987 16.90 0.97 -25.83
CA THR A 987 17.43 -0.31 -25.30
C THR A 987 17.46 -1.36 -26.43
N PRO A 988 18.62 -1.98 -26.75
CA PRO A 988 19.97 -1.78 -26.18
C PRO A 988 20.52 -0.34 -26.35
N PRO A 989 21.50 0.09 -25.54
CA PRO A 989 22.02 1.45 -25.59
C PRO A 989 22.75 1.74 -26.90
N LEU A 990 22.82 3.01 -27.30
CA LEU A 990 23.38 3.46 -28.58
C LEU A 990 24.81 2.95 -28.84
N LEU A 991 25.66 2.88 -27.82
CA LEU A 991 27.05 2.36 -27.91
C LEU A 991 27.10 0.86 -28.31
N SER A 992 26.00 0.14 -28.10
CA SER A 992 25.83 -1.27 -28.45
C SER A 992 25.04 -1.49 -29.75
N LEU A 993 24.72 -0.43 -30.49
CA LEU A 993 23.94 -0.50 -31.72
C LEU A 993 24.72 0.13 -32.87
N ASN A 994 24.47 -0.38 -34.08
CA ASN A 994 24.88 0.34 -35.28
C ASN A 994 24.02 1.61 -35.38
N ARG A 995 24.63 2.71 -35.84
CA ARG A 995 23.95 4.00 -36.03
C ARG A 995 22.72 3.90 -36.93
N SER A 996 22.71 2.97 -37.89
CA SER A 996 21.54 2.70 -38.74
C SER A 996 20.34 2.08 -38.00
N LEU A 997 20.53 1.62 -36.76
CA LEU A 997 19.51 1.04 -35.89
C LEU A 997 19.07 2.02 -34.78
N TRP A 998 19.64 3.23 -34.74
CA TRP A 998 19.19 4.25 -33.80
C TRP A 998 17.81 4.75 -34.24
N ASP A 999 16.93 4.98 -33.27
CA ASP A 999 15.60 5.51 -33.57
C ASP A 999 15.62 7.01 -33.89
N ASP A 1000 14.46 7.55 -34.29
CA ASP A 1000 14.32 8.95 -34.70
C ASP A 1000 14.41 9.95 -33.52
N HIS A 1001 14.63 9.47 -32.30
CA HIS A 1001 14.74 10.28 -31.08
C HIS A 1001 16.19 10.65 -30.74
N GLN A 1002 17.16 10.30 -31.59
CA GLN A 1002 18.60 10.50 -31.31
C GLN A 1002 19.21 11.66 -32.11
N MET A 1003 19.34 12.84 -31.48
CA MET A 1003 20.07 13.97 -32.06
C MET A 1003 21.56 13.91 -31.70
N VAL A 1004 22.36 13.23 -32.54
CA VAL A 1004 23.79 13.00 -32.27
C VAL A 1004 24.66 13.30 -33.50
N PRO A 1005 25.18 14.52 -33.70
CA PRO A 1005 26.16 14.81 -34.74
C PRO A 1005 27.43 13.94 -34.62
N PHE A 1006 27.99 13.58 -35.77
CA PHE A 1006 29.29 12.93 -35.88
C PHE A 1006 30.40 13.98 -36.05
N VAL A 1007 31.50 13.81 -35.31
CA VAL A 1007 32.68 14.66 -35.40
C VAL A 1007 33.93 13.80 -35.63
N PRO A 1008 34.67 14.05 -36.72
CA PRO A 1008 35.86 13.28 -37.03
C PRO A 1008 37.03 13.64 -36.09
N SER A 1009 37.63 12.63 -35.45
CA SER A 1009 38.83 12.76 -34.62
C SER A 1009 40.10 12.62 -35.48
N THR A 1010 40.44 13.65 -36.26
CA THR A 1010 41.64 13.66 -37.14
C THR A 1010 42.93 14.07 -36.43
N TYR A 1011 44.08 13.89 -37.09
CA TYR A 1011 45.34 14.55 -36.75
C TYR A 1011 45.74 15.52 -37.88
N PRO A 1012 45.88 16.84 -37.65
CA PRO A 1012 45.67 17.56 -36.39
C PRO A 1012 44.21 17.50 -35.91
N ARG A 1013 44.02 17.71 -34.59
CA ARG A 1013 42.72 17.57 -33.90
C ARG A 1013 41.68 18.48 -34.52
N THR A 1014 40.50 17.92 -34.80
CA THR A 1014 39.36 18.71 -35.26
C THR A 1014 38.88 19.62 -34.14
N THR A 1015 38.85 20.92 -34.40
CA THR A 1015 38.20 21.91 -33.52
C THR A 1015 36.74 22.05 -33.92
N VAL A 1016 35.85 22.12 -32.92
CA VAL A 1016 34.41 22.25 -33.09
C VAL A 1016 33.89 23.42 -32.28
N ASP A 1017 33.13 24.30 -32.93
CA ASP A 1017 32.28 25.27 -32.28
C ASP A 1017 30.88 24.69 -32.11
N ILE A 1018 30.37 24.62 -30.88
CA ILE A 1018 28.99 24.28 -30.57
C ILE A 1018 28.29 25.56 -30.16
N VAL A 1019 27.31 25.97 -30.96
CA VAL A 1019 26.42 27.09 -30.66
C VAL A 1019 25.13 26.53 -30.11
N ILE A 1020 24.76 26.96 -28.90
CA ILE A 1020 23.51 26.55 -28.25
C ILE A 1020 22.66 27.79 -28.08
N ASN A 1021 21.54 27.84 -28.79
CA ASN A 1021 20.53 28.89 -28.70
C ASN A 1021 19.42 28.43 -27.75
N ASN A 1022 19.14 29.23 -26.74
CA ASN A 1022 18.00 29.02 -25.85
C ASN A 1022 16.80 29.81 -26.37
N LEU A 1023 15.69 29.12 -26.64
CA LEU A 1023 14.45 29.71 -27.11
C LEU A 1023 13.38 29.83 -26.01
N ASP A 1024 13.71 29.47 -24.78
CA ASP A 1024 12.85 29.54 -23.60
C ASP A 1024 13.12 30.81 -22.77
N ASP A 1025 12.18 31.11 -21.88
CA ASP A 1025 12.17 32.30 -21.00
C ASP A 1025 12.98 32.11 -19.71
N GLY A 1026 13.41 30.87 -19.42
CA GLY A 1026 14.33 30.51 -18.34
C GLY A 1026 15.71 30.13 -18.86
N SER A 1027 16.68 30.02 -17.97
CA SER A 1027 18.04 29.55 -18.30
C SER A 1027 18.08 28.02 -18.42
N HIS A 1028 19.06 27.44 -19.14
CA HIS A 1028 19.30 26.00 -19.12
C HIS A 1028 20.77 25.69 -18.79
N PRO A 1029 21.09 25.05 -17.65
CA PRO A 1029 22.43 24.52 -17.44
C PRO A 1029 22.65 23.35 -18.37
N VAL A 1030 23.55 23.46 -19.34
CA VAL A 1030 23.85 22.38 -20.29
C VAL A 1030 25.17 21.74 -19.91
N HIS A 1031 25.15 20.43 -19.73
CA HIS A 1031 26.31 19.60 -19.42
C HIS A 1031 26.71 18.74 -20.63
N LEU A 1032 28.01 18.61 -20.89
CA LEU A 1032 28.57 17.70 -21.90
C LEU A 1032 29.45 16.64 -21.23
N HIS A 1033 29.12 15.38 -21.46
CA HIS A 1033 29.89 14.24 -20.94
C HIS A 1033 31.25 14.10 -21.65
N GLY A 1034 32.24 13.55 -20.92
CA GLY A 1034 33.55 13.13 -21.44
C GLY A 1034 34.45 14.24 -22.03
N ASN A 1035 33.95 15.47 -22.15
CA ASN A 1035 34.63 16.56 -22.83
C ASN A 1035 34.47 17.85 -22.04
N ALA A 1036 35.56 18.58 -21.90
CA ALA A 1036 35.53 19.96 -21.45
C ALA A 1036 35.60 20.89 -22.67
N PHE A 1037 34.95 22.04 -22.58
CA PHE A 1037 34.85 23.03 -23.63
C PHE A 1037 35.27 24.42 -23.13
N HIS A 1038 35.84 25.21 -24.03
CA HIS A 1038 36.13 26.61 -23.77
C HIS A 1038 34.86 27.43 -24.00
N LEU A 1039 34.46 28.23 -23.01
CA LEU A 1039 33.36 29.18 -23.15
C LEU A 1039 33.86 30.44 -23.86
N LEU A 1040 33.47 30.63 -25.13
CA LEU A 1040 33.89 31.78 -25.94
C LEU A 1040 32.94 32.96 -25.77
N SER A 1041 31.65 32.69 -25.75
CA SER A 1041 30.61 33.72 -25.61
C SER A 1041 29.46 33.14 -24.79
N SER A 1042 28.90 33.99 -23.93
CA SER A 1042 27.60 33.78 -23.27
C SER A 1042 26.87 35.11 -23.35
N TYR A 1043 25.73 35.13 -24.04
CA TYR A 1043 24.99 36.34 -24.30
C TYR A 1043 23.52 36.15 -23.95
N ARG A 1044 22.98 37.17 -23.28
CA ARG A 1044 21.56 37.29 -22.95
C ARG A 1044 21.04 38.56 -23.62
N ALA A 1045 19.90 38.45 -24.29
CA ALA A 1045 19.26 39.63 -24.87
C ALA A 1045 18.69 40.54 -23.77
N ASP A 1046 18.76 41.85 -24.00
CA ASP A 1046 18.16 42.85 -23.13
C ASP A 1046 16.62 42.87 -23.28
N GLY A 1047 15.94 43.06 -22.14
CA GLY A 1047 14.47 43.08 -22.09
C GLY A 1047 13.81 41.71 -22.23
N ARG A 1048 12.48 41.65 -22.07
CA ARG A 1048 11.71 40.40 -22.25
C ARG A 1048 11.31 40.15 -23.70
N ASP A 1049 11.51 41.08 -24.63
CA ASP A 1049 11.07 40.95 -26.03
C ASP A 1049 12.23 40.64 -27.01
N GLY A 1050 13.48 40.75 -26.54
CA GLY A 1050 14.66 40.48 -27.35
C GLY A 1050 14.89 38.99 -27.61
N TRP A 1051 15.40 38.67 -28.81
CA TRP A 1051 15.88 37.34 -29.18
C TRP A 1051 17.39 37.41 -29.40
N GLY A 1052 18.15 36.75 -28.54
CA GLY A 1052 19.61 36.71 -28.57
C GLY A 1052 20.17 35.51 -29.32
N SER A 1053 19.40 34.83 -30.16
CA SER A 1053 19.88 33.66 -30.91
C SER A 1053 20.97 34.04 -31.91
N TYR A 1054 21.98 33.19 -32.01
CA TYR A 1054 23.08 33.34 -32.94
C TYR A 1054 23.05 32.24 -34.01
N ASN A 1055 23.07 32.65 -35.27
CA ASN A 1055 23.26 31.75 -36.40
C ASN A 1055 24.65 31.99 -37.03
N PRO A 1056 25.62 31.09 -36.81
CA PRO A 1056 26.98 31.23 -37.33
C PRO A 1056 27.08 31.09 -38.86
N PHE A 1057 26.00 30.66 -39.54
CA PHE A 1057 25.94 30.56 -41.00
C PHE A 1057 25.37 31.83 -41.65
N ALA A 1058 24.82 32.76 -40.86
CA ALA A 1058 24.27 34.03 -41.33
C ALA A 1058 25.13 35.24 -40.89
N SER A 1059 25.83 35.14 -39.75
CA SER A 1059 26.72 36.17 -39.24
C SER A 1059 28.04 35.57 -38.77
N ASP A 1060 29.14 36.23 -39.12
CA ASP A 1060 30.50 35.82 -38.75
C ASP A 1060 30.82 36.02 -37.26
N HIS A 1061 30.05 36.87 -36.57
CA HIS A 1061 30.25 37.19 -35.16
C HIS A 1061 28.94 37.06 -34.37
N PRO A 1062 28.98 36.45 -33.17
CA PRO A 1062 27.83 36.40 -32.28
C PRO A 1062 27.51 37.80 -31.73
N PRO A 1063 26.24 38.05 -31.35
CA PRO A 1063 25.89 39.17 -30.48
C PRO A 1063 26.66 39.10 -29.16
N GLY A 1064 27.32 40.19 -28.77
CA GLY A 1064 28.09 40.26 -27.52
C GLY A 1064 29.60 39.97 -27.65
N PRO A 1065 30.35 40.07 -26.53
CA PRO A 1065 31.79 39.90 -26.53
C PRO A 1065 32.20 38.43 -26.71
N VAL A 1066 33.21 38.18 -27.54
CA VAL A 1066 33.83 36.87 -27.71
C VAL A 1066 35.22 36.85 -27.07
N ASN A 1067 35.43 35.90 -26.16
CA ASN A 1067 36.72 35.67 -25.53
C ASN A 1067 37.51 34.57 -26.25
N LEU A 1068 38.53 34.97 -27.02
CA LEU A 1068 39.50 34.07 -27.64
C LEU A 1068 40.84 34.02 -26.90
N GLU A 1069 40.98 34.77 -25.81
CA GLU A 1069 42.21 34.90 -25.03
C GLU A 1069 41.99 34.35 -23.62
N ASN A 1070 42.52 33.16 -23.38
CA ASN A 1070 42.37 32.43 -22.11
C ASN A 1070 40.89 32.25 -21.68
N PRO A 1071 40.01 31.73 -22.56
CA PRO A 1071 38.66 31.40 -22.16
C PRO A 1071 38.64 30.29 -21.11
N VAL A 1072 37.64 30.35 -20.23
CA VAL A 1072 37.48 29.34 -19.18
C VAL A 1072 37.11 27.99 -19.77
N LEU A 1073 37.68 26.94 -19.22
CA LEU A 1073 37.38 25.56 -19.57
C LEU A 1073 36.33 25.04 -18.59
N LYS A 1074 35.21 24.57 -19.11
CA LYS A 1074 34.05 24.11 -18.34
C LYS A 1074 33.51 22.80 -18.92
N ASP A 1075 32.67 22.11 -18.16
CA ASP A 1075 31.90 20.96 -18.64
C ASP A 1075 30.38 21.18 -18.51
N THR A 1076 29.98 22.19 -17.76
CA THR A 1076 28.58 22.60 -17.57
C THR A 1076 28.50 24.11 -17.72
N VAL A 1077 27.48 24.62 -18.40
CA VAL A 1077 27.30 26.07 -18.60
C VAL A 1077 25.83 26.44 -18.66
N ALA A 1078 25.42 27.48 -17.95
CA ALA A 1078 24.09 28.05 -18.11
C ALA A 1078 23.98 28.77 -19.46
N VAL A 1079 23.06 28.31 -20.29
CA VAL A 1079 22.62 29.01 -21.50
C VAL A 1079 21.55 30.02 -21.06
N PRO A 1080 21.83 31.34 -21.14
CA PRO A 1080 20.92 32.36 -20.62
C PRO A 1080 19.55 32.32 -21.31
N ARG A 1081 18.49 32.78 -20.63
CA ARG A 1081 17.15 32.92 -21.25
C ARG A 1081 17.23 33.66 -22.58
N ARG A 1082 16.47 33.21 -23.58
CA ARG A 1082 16.41 33.82 -24.92
C ARG A 1082 17.77 34.24 -25.50
N GLY A 1083 18.81 33.51 -25.12
CA GLY A 1083 20.20 33.86 -25.36
C GLY A 1083 20.94 32.77 -26.10
N HIS A 1084 22.27 32.83 -26.05
CA HIS A 1084 23.10 31.77 -26.60
C HIS A 1084 24.42 31.63 -25.86
N VAL A 1085 25.05 30.48 -26.05
CA VAL A 1085 26.46 30.27 -25.73
C VAL A 1085 27.21 29.75 -26.96
N VAL A 1086 28.49 30.10 -27.06
CA VAL A 1086 29.42 29.56 -28.05
C VAL A 1086 30.52 28.81 -27.33
N LEU A 1087 30.56 27.49 -27.52
CA LEU A 1087 31.49 26.59 -26.87
C LEU A 1087 32.49 26.06 -27.88
N ARG A 1088 33.77 26.01 -27.53
CA ARG A 1088 34.80 25.42 -28.39
C ARG A 1088 35.49 24.25 -27.73
N LEU A 1089 35.48 23.10 -28.40
CA LEU A 1089 36.24 21.93 -27.97
C LEU A 1089 37.12 21.37 -29.09
N ALA A 1090 38.14 20.62 -28.67
CA ALA A 1090 38.91 19.76 -29.57
C ALA A 1090 38.37 18.34 -29.47
N ALA A 1091 37.98 17.75 -30.60
CA ALA A 1091 37.54 16.35 -30.68
C ALA A 1091 38.74 15.40 -30.49
N GLU A 1092 39.12 15.18 -29.23
CA GLU A 1092 40.28 14.37 -28.85
C GLU A 1092 39.93 13.13 -28.01
N ASN A 1093 38.65 12.96 -27.66
CA ASN A 1093 38.17 11.86 -26.84
C ASN A 1093 37.12 11.03 -27.61
N PRO A 1094 37.55 10.02 -28.39
CA PRO A 1094 36.64 9.17 -29.14
C PRO A 1094 35.62 8.47 -28.23
N GLY A 1095 34.35 8.51 -28.61
CA GLY A 1095 33.25 7.98 -27.83
C GLY A 1095 31.92 8.61 -28.19
N LEU A 1096 30.86 8.09 -27.56
CA LEU A 1096 29.52 8.63 -27.64
C LEU A 1096 29.19 9.35 -26.33
N TRP A 1097 29.04 10.67 -26.39
CA TRP A 1097 28.94 11.52 -25.21
C TRP A 1097 27.60 12.24 -25.17
N MET A 1098 26.89 12.14 -24.05
CA MET A 1098 25.60 12.80 -23.86
C MET A 1098 25.81 14.31 -23.64
N LEU A 1099 24.92 15.13 -24.22
CA LEU A 1099 24.83 16.57 -23.99
C LEU A 1099 23.40 16.88 -23.59
N HIS A 1100 23.16 17.43 -22.40
CA HIS A 1100 21.79 17.61 -21.93
C HIS A 1100 21.62 18.78 -20.97
N CYS A 1101 20.39 19.26 -20.82
CA CYS A 1101 20.05 20.16 -19.73
C CYS A 1101 20.17 19.41 -18.39
N HIS A 1102 20.84 20.01 -17.41
CA HIS A 1102 21.07 19.44 -16.09
C HIS A 1102 19.94 19.75 -15.11
N MET A 1103 18.89 20.47 -15.53
CA MET A 1103 17.62 20.47 -14.80
C MET A 1103 16.89 19.15 -15.01
N LEU A 1104 16.54 18.46 -13.92
CA LEU A 1104 16.01 17.09 -13.98
C LEU A 1104 14.71 17.00 -14.77
N VAL A 1105 13.82 17.99 -14.64
CA VAL A 1105 12.54 18.01 -15.38
C VAL A 1105 12.74 18.19 -16.88
N HIS A 1106 13.75 18.96 -17.32
CA HIS A 1106 14.09 19.15 -18.73
C HIS A 1106 14.79 17.92 -19.31
N LEU A 1107 15.72 17.32 -18.58
CA LEU A 1107 16.32 16.03 -18.92
C LEU A 1107 15.24 14.95 -19.05
N GLY A 1108 14.35 14.85 -18.06
CA GLY A 1108 13.28 13.87 -17.99
C GLY A 1108 12.22 13.96 -19.08
N THR A 1109 12.06 15.14 -19.66
CA THR A 1109 11.13 15.40 -20.76
C THR A 1109 11.80 15.39 -22.12
N GLY A 1110 13.09 15.06 -22.20
CA GLY A 1110 13.80 14.74 -23.46
C GLY A 1110 14.73 15.82 -24.00
N MET A 1111 15.11 16.84 -23.21
CA MET A 1111 16.07 17.88 -23.61
C MET A 1111 17.52 17.37 -23.61
N VAL A 1112 17.80 16.47 -24.55
CA VAL A 1112 19.07 15.74 -24.69
C VAL A 1112 19.49 15.70 -26.16
N ALA A 1113 20.79 15.83 -26.38
CA ALA A 1113 21.50 15.53 -27.60
C ALA A 1113 22.73 14.68 -27.28
N GLY A 1114 23.59 14.44 -28.27
CA GLY A 1114 24.88 13.82 -28.03
C GLY A 1114 25.94 14.25 -29.02
N LEU A 1115 27.16 13.84 -28.75
CA LEU A 1115 28.32 14.02 -29.61
C LEU A 1115 28.97 12.66 -29.86
N HIS A 1116 29.05 12.26 -31.12
CA HIS A 1116 29.82 11.08 -31.51
C HIS A 1116 31.18 11.54 -32.06
N VAL A 1117 32.23 11.36 -31.27
CA VAL A 1117 33.62 11.65 -31.69
C VAL A 1117 34.28 10.34 -32.16
N GLY A 1118 34.77 10.28 -33.39
CA GLY A 1118 35.36 9.04 -33.91
C GLY A 1118 35.99 9.18 -35.29
N ASP A 1119 36.39 8.05 -35.90
CA ASP A 1119 36.85 7.97 -37.30
C ASP A 1119 35.75 7.31 -38.13
N GLU A 1120 35.31 7.98 -39.20
CA GLU A 1120 34.08 7.65 -39.97
C GLU A 1120 34.17 6.25 -40.59
N PHE A 1121 35.40 5.77 -40.85
CA PHE A 1121 35.69 4.47 -41.44
C PHE A 1121 36.08 3.39 -40.42
N ASN A 1122 36.19 3.73 -39.13
CA ASN A 1122 36.93 2.92 -38.16
C ASN A 1122 36.28 2.83 -36.77
N HIS A 1123 34.98 3.11 -36.63
CA HIS A 1123 34.27 2.62 -35.45
C HIS A 1123 34.11 1.09 -35.56
N LYS A 1124 35.21 0.39 -35.29
CA LYS A 1124 35.34 -1.07 -35.29
C LYS A 1124 34.45 -1.64 -34.18
N GLY A 1125 33.21 -1.90 -34.54
CA GLY A 1125 32.29 -2.73 -33.80
C GLY A 1125 31.46 -1.98 -32.76
N VAL A 1126 30.14 -2.05 -32.96
CA VAL A 1126 29.16 -2.21 -31.88
C VAL A 1126 29.82 -2.85 -30.67
N LYS A 1127 29.76 -2.20 -29.49
CA LYS A 1127 30.29 -2.77 -28.24
C LYS A 1127 29.20 -3.66 -27.64
N PRO A 1128 29.13 -4.97 -27.94
CA PRO A 1128 27.97 -5.79 -27.60
C PRO A 1128 27.87 -5.97 -26.08
N TRP A 1129 28.99 -5.80 -25.38
CA TRP A 1129 29.05 -5.90 -23.94
C TRP A 1129 28.31 -4.75 -23.24
N ALA A 1130 28.17 -3.56 -23.85
CA ALA A 1130 27.36 -2.47 -23.31
C ALA A 1130 25.86 -2.85 -23.22
N ALA A 1131 25.43 -3.84 -24.02
CA ALA A 1131 24.10 -4.43 -23.95
C ALA A 1131 23.97 -5.56 -22.90
N ARG A 1132 25.06 -6.03 -22.27
CA ARG A 1132 25.01 -7.16 -21.32
C ARG A 1132 24.08 -6.92 -20.14
N MET A 1133 23.97 -5.67 -19.68
CA MET A 1133 23.08 -5.28 -18.59
C MET A 1133 21.60 -5.23 -18.99
N CYS A 1134 21.27 -5.30 -20.27
CA CYS A 1134 19.89 -5.15 -20.76
C CYS A 1134 19.06 -6.45 -20.69
N GLY A 1135 19.64 -7.57 -20.24
CA GLY A 1135 18.90 -8.78 -19.91
C GLY A 1135 18.39 -9.64 -21.08
N ARG A 1136 19.09 -9.73 -22.22
CA ARG A 1136 18.82 -10.78 -23.21
C ARG A 1136 19.76 -11.99 -23.06
N PRO A 1137 19.23 -13.23 -23.18
CA PRO A 1137 20.05 -14.40 -23.41
C PRO A 1137 20.80 -14.23 -24.73
N SER A 1138 22.01 -14.76 -24.80
CA SER A 1138 22.64 -15.14 -26.06
C SER A 1138 21.60 -15.80 -26.97
N ALA A 1139 21.23 -15.15 -28.06
CA ALA A 1139 20.62 -15.82 -29.20
C ALA A 1139 21.76 -16.17 -30.18
N PRO A 1140 21.69 -17.35 -30.82
CA PRO A 1140 22.83 -18.11 -31.32
C PRO A 1140 23.63 -17.43 -32.43
#